data_AF-A0A8U0PFM8-F1
#
_entry.id   AF-A0A8U0PFM8-F1
#
_cell.length_a   1.000
_cell.length_b   1.000
_cell.length_c   1.000
_cell.angle_alpha   90.00
_cell.angle_beta   90.00
_cell.angle_gamma   90.00
#
_symmetry.space_group_name_H-M   'P 1'
#
loop_
_entity.id
_entity.type
_entity.pdbx_description
1 polymer ?
#
loop_
_entity_poly.entity_id
_entity_poly.type
_entity_poly.pdbx_seq_one_letter_code
_entity_poly.pdbx_strand_id
1 'polypeptide(L)'
;SYQVKDVVGYDALGHCFFTEDGPEERNTFDHCLGLMIRAGTLLPSDRDSKMCRDITQGAFPGYVANPRQDCSATSTFWIANPNNNLINCAAAGSEETGFWFLFHHVPTGASEGMYSPGRTEHTPMGQFTNNRAHSNYRAGMILDNGVKTTQANDKDKRPFLSLVGARYGPHQDADPFKPRVPALIHHFVAYKNQDHGAWLRGGDVWLDDCQFADNGIGLTLASGGTFPDDDGSRQEVKNSLFVGESDNRGMPIPDNRIWGPGGPDLNGRTLPRGVDFPIRGMQIYDGPINVQNCTFRKYIALDGRHTSAFGFRLNNSWQSCPNNNVTDITFDNVPITSRVFFGEPGPWFNKMQMDGDKTTIFHDVDGSVSEYPGAFLVKEDNWLLRHPDCIDVPDWRAAICSGHYAQIYIQTRNPASLNMQMVKDEYPDRPLTLEGALGKRKHYQQFQPVVTLGKGYTVHWDQAAPAEITVWLINFNRNDWINVGFCYPPGTTFTIISDIHNRLTKQTRKTGVFMRTTQRDKINQSHLSRGYYYWEEDTGLLFLRVKAHNEKEDFAFCSVKGCERVKITAVIPKGSGPSDCMTQAYPLHAEMPIVDVPMPRKLPSAKLRTTDHFLEVKLESYNTRFFHIKEDFAYTEVNGRKLYQPDDGVQLTVMDGHDGRLVESKGFRNSILQGVPAQIEGYVNNLTDNSIVIITSKGRLVTRGPWTRILELLGADKTLKLRDKLTFVGFKGTFRPDWVRMEVDEERAKIHQVLPIPVVKKIKL
;
A
#
# COMPACT_ATOMS: atom_id res chain seq x y z
N SER A 1 -27.79 -9.35 31.60
CA SER A 1 -27.98 -9.00 30.19
C SER A 1 -29.22 -8.15 30.09
N TYR A 2 -29.11 -6.96 29.49
CA TYR A 2 -30.26 -6.11 29.18
C TYR A 2 -30.61 -6.21 27.70
N GLN A 3 -31.88 -5.98 27.37
CA GLN A 3 -32.35 -5.87 26.00
C GLN A 3 -32.89 -4.46 25.78
N VAL A 4 -32.35 -3.79 24.77
CA VAL A 4 -32.81 -2.50 24.25
C VAL A 4 -33.36 -2.78 22.86
N LYS A 5 -34.65 -2.54 22.65
CA LYS A 5 -35.33 -2.92 21.42
C LYS A 5 -36.33 -1.86 20.98
N ASP A 6 -36.40 -1.62 19.67
CA ASP A 6 -37.35 -0.68 19.04
C ASP A 6 -37.22 0.75 19.59
N VAL A 7 -35.99 1.15 19.93
CA VAL A 7 -35.68 2.48 20.48
C VAL A 7 -35.12 3.39 19.39
N VAL A 8 -35.64 4.62 19.35
CA VAL A 8 -35.14 5.69 18.49
C VAL A 8 -34.45 6.77 19.32
N GLY A 9 -33.17 7.00 19.06
CA GLY A 9 -32.43 8.17 19.52
C GLY A 9 -32.40 9.24 18.43
N TYR A 10 -32.81 10.46 18.75
CA TYR A 10 -32.92 11.55 17.78
C TYR A 10 -32.39 12.86 18.37
N ASP A 11 -31.57 13.59 17.61
CA ASP A 11 -31.02 14.90 17.97
C ASP A 11 -30.34 14.93 19.36
N ALA A 12 -29.62 13.87 19.69
CA ALA A 12 -28.93 13.75 20.97
C ALA A 12 -27.56 14.43 20.94
N LEU A 13 -27.17 15.03 22.06
CA LEU A 13 -25.83 15.56 22.30
C LEU A 13 -24.95 14.47 22.92
N GLY A 14 -23.72 14.34 22.42
CA GLY A 14 -22.73 13.37 22.88
C GLY A 14 -22.91 11.98 22.27
N HIS A 15 -22.64 10.92 23.04
CA HIS A 15 -22.88 9.54 22.61
C HIS A 15 -24.36 9.17 22.84
N CYS A 16 -24.98 8.41 21.93
CA CYS A 16 -26.41 8.07 22.01
C CYS A 16 -26.68 6.73 22.71
N PHE A 17 -26.48 5.60 22.04
CA PHE A 17 -26.51 4.28 22.66
C PHE A 17 -25.12 4.01 23.24
N PHE A 18 -24.97 4.29 24.54
CA PHE A 18 -23.68 4.43 25.21
C PHE A 18 -23.50 3.37 26.31
N THR A 19 -22.53 2.47 26.14
CA THR A 19 -22.00 1.64 27.23
C THR A 19 -20.71 2.28 27.72
N GLU A 20 -20.68 2.76 28.96
CA GLU A 20 -19.67 3.72 29.41
C GLU A 20 -18.43 3.07 30.00
N ASP A 21 -18.58 2.09 30.90
CA ASP A 21 -17.50 1.77 31.83
C ASP A 21 -16.61 0.60 31.41
N GLY A 22 -17.06 -0.24 30.48
CA GLY A 22 -16.34 -1.39 29.94
C GLY A 22 -16.87 -2.76 30.37
N PRO A 23 -17.40 -2.98 31.59
CA PRO A 23 -17.97 -4.29 31.97
C PRO A 23 -19.35 -4.61 31.38
N GLU A 24 -20.00 -3.67 30.68
CA GLU A 24 -21.32 -3.87 30.10
C GLU A 24 -21.25 -4.84 28.92
N GLU A 25 -21.32 -6.13 29.20
CA GLU A 25 -21.32 -7.22 28.21
C GLU A 25 -22.65 -7.99 28.18
N ARG A 26 -22.85 -8.73 27.10
CA ARG A 26 -24.00 -9.57 26.79
C ARG A 26 -25.33 -8.80 26.78
N ASN A 27 -25.29 -7.50 26.48
CA ASN A 27 -26.51 -6.74 26.19
C ASN A 27 -26.90 -6.93 24.73
N THR A 28 -28.18 -6.73 24.42
CA THR A 28 -28.70 -6.83 23.06
C THR A 28 -29.40 -5.53 22.68
N PHE A 29 -28.87 -4.87 21.65
CA PHE A 29 -29.50 -3.78 20.92
C PHE A 29 -30.12 -4.39 19.66
N ASP A 30 -31.44 -4.43 19.58
CA ASP A 30 -32.17 -5.00 18.44
C ASP A 30 -33.10 -3.94 17.84
N HIS A 31 -32.96 -3.68 16.55
CA HIS A 31 -33.84 -2.76 15.83
C HIS A 31 -33.86 -1.34 16.43
N CYS A 32 -32.69 -0.88 16.88
CA CYS A 32 -32.49 0.48 17.38
C CYS A 32 -32.07 1.43 16.24
N LEU A 33 -32.58 2.66 16.26
CA LEU A 33 -32.26 3.69 15.28
C LEU A 33 -31.68 4.91 15.98
N GLY A 34 -30.52 5.38 15.56
CA GLY A 34 -29.99 6.67 15.98
C GLY A 34 -29.85 7.63 14.82
N LEU A 35 -30.30 8.87 15.02
CA LEU A 35 -30.41 9.91 14.01
C LEU A 35 -29.88 11.26 14.52
N MET A 36 -29.03 11.90 13.72
CA MET A 36 -28.55 13.27 13.97
C MET A 36 -27.86 13.42 15.34
N ILE A 37 -26.78 12.68 15.54
CA ILE A 37 -26.04 12.68 16.81
C ILE A 37 -24.94 13.74 16.75
N ARG A 38 -24.96 14.70 17.68
CA ARG A 38 -24.10 15.89 17.68
C ARG A 38 -23.09 15.86 18.82
N ALA A 39 -22.00 16.59 18.69
CA ALA A 39 -21.00 16.70 19.74
C ALA A 39 -21.60 17.22 21.05
N GLY A 40 -21.09 16.65 22.15
CA GLY A 40 -21.40 17.01 23.51
C GLY A 40 -20.23 17.73 24.19
N THR A 41 -20.40 17.98 25.48
CA THR A 41 -19.35 18.56 26.34
C THR A 41 -19.05 17.72 27.57
N LEU A 42 -19.78 16.61 27.75
CA LEU A 42 -19.75 15.80 28.97
C LEU A 42 -18.41 15.08 29.10
N LEU A 43 -17.93 14.47 28.02
CA LEU A 43 -16.70 13.71 27.98
C LEU A 43 -15.69 14.34 27.01
N PRO A 44 -14.37 14.23 27.21
CA PRO A 44 -13.44 14.68 26.18
C PRO A 44 -13.66 14.02 24.81
N SER A 45 -14.07 12.74 24.81
CA SER A 45 -14.37 11.96 23.60
C SER A 45 -15.53 12.53 22.78
N ASP A 46 -16.55 13.11 23.42
CA ASP A 46 -17.77 13.57 22.76
C ASP A 46 -17.67 15.00 22.19
N ARG A 47 -16.53 15.67 22.39
CA ARG A 47 -16.28 17.05 21.95
C ARG A 47 -15.90 17.13 20.48
N ASP A 48 -16.41 18.16 19.82
CA ASP A 48 -15.94 18.56 18.50
C ASP A 48 -14.52 19.17 18.55
N SER A 49 -14.00 19.51 17.37
CA SER A 49 -12.65 20.08 17.23
C SER A 49 -12.45 21.45 17.86
N LYS A 50 -13.50 22.24 18.07
CA LYS A 50 -13.44 23.55 18.71
C LYS A 50 -13.51 23.38 20.23
N MET A 51 -14.52 22.67 20.71
CA MET A 51 -14.72 22.33 22.11
C MET A 51 -13.50 21.61 22.71
N CYS A 52 -12.86 20.70 21.96
CA CYS A 52 -11.66 20.03 22.43
C CYS A 52 -10.48 20.98 22.71
N ARG A 53 -10.40 22.13 22.00
CA ARG A 53 -9.37 23.15 22.22
C ARG A 53 -9.74 24.11 23.36
N ASP A 54 -11.02 24.46 23.44
CA ASP A 54 -11.51 25.48 24.37
C ASP A 54 -11.74 24.89 25.78
N ILE A 55 -12.19 23.64 25.88
CA ILE A 55 -12.53 22.96 27.15
C ILE A 55 -11.34 22.14 27.63
N THR A 56 -10.49 22.76 28.46
CA THR A 56 -9.26 22.14 29.01
C THR A 56 -9.38 21.72 30.48
N GLN A 57 -10.58 21.77 31.05
CA GLN A 57 -10.81 21.29 32.43
C GLN A 57 -10.40 19.83 32.58
N GLY A 58 -9.65 19.52 33.65
CA GLY A 58 -9.12 18.18 33.90
C GLY A 58 -7.82 17.85 33.16
N ALA A 59 -7.31 18.77 32.32
CA ALA A 59 -5.98 18.65 31.72
C ALA A 59 -4.86 19.11 32.67
N PHE A 60 -3.64 18.64 32.43
CA PHE A 60 -2.45 19.09 33.16
C PHE A 60 -1.90 20.40 32.54
N PRO A 61 -1.28 21.31 33.34
CA PRO A 61 -0.72 22.55 32.82
C PRO A 61 0.19 22.37 31.58
N GLY A 62 -0.07 23.18 30.55
CA GLY A 62 0.62 23.13 29.27
C GLY A 62 0.11 22.05 28.30
N TYR A 63 -1.08 21.50 28.52
CA TYR A 63 -1.78 20.67 27.53
C TYR A 63 -2.07 21.46 26.25
N VAL A 64 -1.78 20.84 25.10
CA VAL A 64 -2.13 21.34 23.77
C VAL A 64 -2.98 20.27 23.09
N ALA A 65 -4.24 20.60 22.83
CA ALA A 65 -5.19 19.65 22.27
C ALA A 65 -4.86 19.25 20.84
N ASN A 66 -4.99 17.96 20.56
CA ASN A 66 -4.99 17.38 19.22
C ASN A 66 -6.36 16.72 18.97
N PRO A 67 -7.36 17.46 18.45
CA PRO A 67 -8.74 17.00 18.49
C PRO A 67 -9.00 15.62 17.89
N ARG A 68 -8.37 15.26 16.76
CA ARG A 68 -8.54 13.94 16.13
C ARG A 68 -7.97 12.77 16.94
N GLN A 69 -7.04 13.04 17.85
CA GLN A 69 -6.37 12.03 18.68
C GLN A 69 -6.87 12.02 20.13
N ASP A 70 -7.42 13.14 20.61
CA ASP A 70 -7.79 13.32 22.01
C ASP A 70 -9.32 13.34 22.22
N CYS A 71 -10.09 13.73 21.19
CA CYS A 71 -11.54 13.97 21.19
C CYS A 71 -12.18 13.47 19.87
N SER A 72 -13.24 14.13 19.34
CA SER A 72 -13.82 13.86 18.01
C SER A 72 -14.26 12.40 17.85
N ALA A 73 -15.02 11.92 18.82
CA ALA A 73 -15.47 10.54 18.91
C ALA A 73 -16.98 10.34 19.10
N THR A 74 -17.77 11.40 18.93
CA THR A 74 -19.24 11.38 18.95
C THR A 74 -19.78 10.21 18.14
N SER A 75 -20.59 9.36 18.76
CA SER A 75 -20.99 8.09 18.16
C SER A 75 -22.45 7.80 18.41
N THR A 76 -23.11 7.23 17.40
CA THR A 76 -24.48 6.76 17.56
C THR A 76 -24.53 5.55 18.49
N PHE A 77 -23.68 4.57 18.25
CA PHE A 77 -23.46 3.43 19.13
C PHE A 77 -22.02 3.48 19.62
N TRP A 78 -21.82 3.81 20.89
CA TRP A 78 -20.53 3.74 21.55
C TRP A 78 -20.51 2.48 22.42
N ILE A 79 -19.68 1.53 22.01
CA ILE A 79 -19.64 0.19 22.58
C ILE A 79 -18.25 -0.05 23.20
N ALA A 80 -18.17 0.09 24.52
CA ALA A 80 -16.94 -0.03 25.33
C ALA A 80 -16.47 -1.49 25.48
N ASN A 81 -17.40 -2.44 25.31
CA ASN A 81 -17.14 -3.87 25.35
C ASN A 81 -17.64 -4.55 24.07
N PRO A 82 -16.78 -5.23 23.29
CA PRO A 82 -17.18 -5.84 22.03
C PRO A 82 -18.18 -6.98 22.20
N ASN A 83 -18.30 -7.58 23.39
CA ASN A 83 -19.25 -8.65 23.68
C ASN A 83 -20.66 -8.12 23.92
N ASN A 84 -21.20 -7.31 23.01
CA ASN A 84 -22.59 -6.92 22.97
C ASN A 84 -23.18 -7.29 21.62
N ASN A 85 -24.48 -7.62 21.60
CA ASN A 85 -25.20 -7.95 20.38
C ASN A 85 -25.82 -6.69 19.79
N LEU A 86 -25.46 -6.34 18.57
CA LEU A 86 -26.05 -5.25 17.79
C LEU A 86 -26.66 -5.86 16.52
N ILE A 87 -27.99 -5.85 16.44
CA ILE A 87 -28.75 -6.60 15.45
C ILE A 87 -29.81 -5.66 14.85
N ASN A 88 -29.91 -5.60 13.52
CA ASN A 88 -30.92 -4.78 12.82
C ASN A 88 -30.88 -3.27 13.18
N CYS A 89 -29.75 -2.76 13.69
CA CYS A 89 -29.63 -1.38 14.12
C CYS A 89 -29.24 -0.46 12.96
N ALA A 90 -29.67 0.80 13.04
CA ALA A 90 -29.34 1.83 12.06
C ALA A 90 -28.73 3.07 12.72
N ALA A 91 -27.62 3.56 12.18
CA ALA A 91 -26.94 4.79 12.59
C ALA A 91 -26.87 5.77 11.42
N ALA A 92 -27.47 6.94 11.57
CA ALA A 92 -27.61 7.90 10.49
C ALA A 92 -27.32 9.34 10.91
N GLY A 93 -26.29 9.95 10.32
CA GLY A 93 -26.00 11.36 10.50
C GLY A 93 -25.30 11.71 11.82
N SER A 94 -24.38 10.88 12.30
CA SER A 94 -23.50 11.28 13.41
C SER A 94 -22.42 12.25 12.96
N GLU A 95 -22.09 13.23 13.80
CA GLU A 95 -20.98 14.17 13.59
C GLU A 95 -19.61 13.49 13.50
N GLU A 96 -19.44 12.25 13.97
CA GLU A 96 -18.24 11.45 13.70
C GLU A 96 -18.61 10.04 13.24
N THR A 97 -19.09 9.14 14.11
CA THR A 97 -19.17 7.70 13.79
C THR A 97 -20.56 7.09 14.01
N GLY A 98 -20.96 6.18 13.13
CA GLY A 98 -22.17 5.36 13.35
C GLY A 98 -21.98 4.40 14.52
N PHE A 99 -21.19 3.34 14.32
CA PHE A 99 -20.85 2.34 15.33
C PHE A 99 -19.38 2.44 15.71
N TRP A 100 -19.07 2.72 16.97
CA TRP A 100 -17.69 2.74 17.46
C TRP A 100 -17.50 1.71 18.56
N PHE A 101 -16.72 0.67 18.26
CA PHE A 101 -16.16 -0.26 19.23
C PHE A 101 -14.82 0.28 19.70
N LEU A 102 -14.79 0.71 20.96
CA LEU A 102 -13.64 1.35 21.58
C LEU A 102 -13.34 0.65 22.89
N PHE A 103 -12.07 0.39 23.18
CA PHE A 103 -11.71 -0.52 24.27
C PHE A 103 -11.31 0.20 25.56
N HIS A 104 -11.92 -0.23 26.67
CA HIS A 104 -11.55 0.22 28.01
C HIS A 104 -10.50 -0.74 28.56
N HIS A 105 -9.22 -0.32 28.55
CA HIS A 105 -8.11 -1.17 29.01
C HIS A 105 -8.34 -1.68 30.43
N VAL A 106 -8.89 -0.83 31.29
CA VAL A 106 -9.42 -1.17 32.62
C VAL A 106 -10.83 -0.61 32.74
N PRO A 107 -11.69 -1.15 33.61
CA PRO A 107 -13.00 -0.57 33.85
C PRO A 107 -12.88 0.85 34.40
N THR A 108 -13.84 1.71 34.07
CA THR A 108 -13.91 3.08 34.59
C THR A 108 -15.11 3.27 35.50
N GLY A 109 -15.28 4.51 36.00
CA GLY A 109 -16.49 4.94 36.69
C GLY A 109 -16.85 4.11 37.91
N ALA A 110 -18.12 3.78 38.04
CA ALA A 110 -18.64 2.99 39.16
C ALA A 110 -18.20 1.51 39.08
N SER A 111 -17.62 1.11 37.95
CA SER A 111 -17.25 -0.26 37.65
C SER A 111 -15.75 -0.56 37.84
N GLU A 112 -14.98 0.39 38.38
CA GLU A 112 -13.54 0.25 38.61
C GLU A 112 -13.20 -1.07 39.33
N GLY A 113 -12.22 -1.81 38.79
CA GLY A 113 -11.74 -3.07 39.37
C GLY A 113 -12.53 -4.33 39.00
N MET A 114 -13.62 -4.24 38.23
CA MET A 114 -14.42 -5.40 37.81
C MET A 114 -13.69 -6.40 36.89
N TYR A 115 -12.65 -5.98 36.15
CA TYR A 115 -11.81 -6.88 35.36
C TYR A 115 -10.34 -6.45 35.30
N SER A 116 -9.48 -7.40 34.92
CA SER A 116 -8.04 -7.21 34.74
C SER A 116 -7.70 -6.39 33.49
N PRO A 117 -6.61 -5.60 33.51
CA PRO A 117 -6.18 -4.82 32.36
C PRO A 117 -6.08 -5.63 31.05
N GLY A 118 -6.53 -5.05 29.93
CA GLY A 118 -6.46 -5.66 28.60
C GLY A 118 -7.64 -6.57 28.23
N ARG A 119 -8.62 -6.77 29.14
CA ARG A 119 -9.70 -7.73 28.90
C ARG A 119 -10.58 -7.35 27.71
N THR A 120 -10.99 -6.09 27.58
CA THR A 120 -11.95 -5.69 26.52
C THR A 120 -11.34 -5.80 25.13
N GLU A 121 -10.04 -5.51 24.99
CA GLU A 121 -9.26 -5.64 23.77
C GLU A 121 -9.20 -7.08 23.24
N HIS A 122 -9.33 -8.06 24.12
CA HIS A 122 -9.24 -9.49 23.81
C HIS A 122 -10.57 -10.23 23.89
N THR A 123 -11.63 -9.56 24.34
CA THR A 123 -12.94 -10.21 24.48
C THR A 123 -13.56 -10.48 23.11
N PRO A 124 -14.04 -11.70 22.82
CA PRO A 124 -14.75 -11.99 21.58
C PRO A 124 -15.97 -11.09 21.35
N MET A 125 -16.20 -10.72 20.10
CA MET A 125 -17.33 -9.89 19.73
C MET A 125 -18.65 -10.64 19.90
N GLY A 126 -19.69 -9.94 20.35
CA GLY A 126 -21.06 -10.42 20.30
C GLY A 126 -21.58 -10.47 18.85
N GLN A 127 -22.88 -10.63 18.67
CA GLN A 127 -23.46 -10.62 17.33
C GLN A 127 -23.43 -9.22 16.73
N PHE A 128 -22.86 -9.06 15.53
CA PHE A 128 -23.01 -7.86 14.73
C PHE A 128 -23.59 -8.23 13.36
N THR A 129 -24.90 -8.07 13.19
CA THR A 129 -25.57 -8.50 11.95
C THR A 129 -26.70 -7.58 11.49
N ASN A 130 -26.80 -7.41 10.17
CA ASN A 130 -27.85 -6.64 9.50
C ASN A 130 -27.93 -5.17 9.98
N ASN A 131 -26.78 -4.59 10.32
CA ASN A 131 -26.69 -3.21 10.76
C ASN A 131 -26.45 -2.27 9.57
N ARG A 132 -26.88 -1.02 9.68
CA ARG A 132 -26.73 0.01 8.65
C ARG A 132 -26.13 1.28 9.20
N ALA A 133 -25.15 1.85 8.51
CA ALA A 133 -24.56 3.14 8.90
C ALA A 133 -24.39 4.10 7.71
N HIS A 134 -24.95 5.30 7.79
CA HIS A 134 -24.81 6.26 6.71
C HIS A 134 -24.77 7.72 7.13
N SER A 135 -24.32 8.58 6.22
CA SER A 135 -24.29 10.03 6.40
C SER A 135 -23.44 10.48 7.60
N ASN A 136 -22.53 9.64 8.08
CA ASN A 136 -21.61 9.98 9.17
C ASN A 136 -20.37 10.68 8.61
N TYR A 137 -19.76 11.56 9.40
CA TYR A 137 -18.58 12.30 8.95
C TYR A 137 -17.32 11.40 8.87
N ARG A 138 -16.98 10.70 9.95
CA ARG A 138 -15.73 9.94 10.06
C ARG A 138 -15.89 8.52 9.54
N ALA A 139 -16.87 7.77 10.06
CA ALA A 139 -17.10 6.43 9.55
C ALA A 139 -18.50 5.89 9.81
N GLY A 140 -18.92 4.92 9.00
CA GLY A 140 -20.04 4.06 9.34
C GLY A 140 -19.75 3.17 10.55
N MET A 141 -18.58 2.54 10.56
CA MET A 141 -18.08 1.74 11.69
C MET A 141 -16.60 2.01 11.97
N ILE A 142 -16.24 2.12 13.25
CA ILE A 142 -14.85 2.09 13.74
C ILE A 142 -14.70 0.96 14.75
N LEU A 143 -13.65 0.18 14.58
CA LEU A 143 -13.13 -0.75 15.56
C LEU A 143 -11.66 -0.40 15.73
N ASP A 144 -11.38 0.51 16.66
CA ASP A 144 -10.06 1.08 16.95
C ASP A 144 -10.20 1.93 18.23
N ASN A 145 -9.07 2.32 18.80
CA ASN A 145 -8.95 3.21 19.93
C ASN A 145 -9.41 2.62 21.27
N GLY A 146 -8.99 3.32 22.32
CA GLY A 146 -9.44 3.15 23.69
C GLY A 146 -9.63 4.52 24.34
N VAL A 147 -9.88 4.54 25.64
CA VAL A 147 -9.90 5.77 26.45
C VAL A 147 -8.78 5.80 27.47
N LYS A 148 -8.33 7.00 27.80
CA LYS A 148 -7.37 7.25 28.88
C LYS A 148 -8.03 7.01 30.22
N THR A 149 -7.53 6.02 30.97
CA THR A 149 -8.03 5.65 32.30
C THR A 149 -7.16 6.15 33.46
N THR A 150 -6.18 7.01 33.19
CA THR A 150 -5.31 7.61 34.20
C THR A 150 -5.59 9.10 34.35
N GLN A 151 -5.34 9.66 35.53
CA GLN A 151 -5.44 11.10 35.75
C GLN A 151 -4.36 11.87 34.98
N ALA A 152 -4.67 13.11 34.56
CA ALA A 152 -3.73 13.96 33.83
C ALA A 152 -2.50 14.29 34.70
N ASN A 153 -1.31 14.19 34.11
CA ASN A 153 -0.04 14.48 34.78
C ASN A 153 0.98 15.01 33.77
N ASP A 154 2.22 15.30 34.21
CA ASP A 154 3.24 15.90 33.33
C ASP A 154 3.66 15.00 32.15
N LYS A 155 3.54 13.67 32.29
CA LYS A 155 3.86 12.71 31.20
C LYS A 155 2.75 12.60 30.16
N ASP A 156 1.50 12.64 30.61
CA ASP A 156 0.31 12.65 29.74
C ASP A 156 -0.68 13.70 30.25
N LYS A 157 -0.64 14.85 29.59
CA LYS A 157 -1.37 16.05 30.00
C LYS A 157 -2.84 16.04 29.62
N ARG A 158 -3.28 15.04 28.84
CA ARG A 158 -4.64 14.93 28.34
C ARG A 158 -5.64 14.64 29.47
N PRO A 159 -6.87 15.16 29.40
CA PRO A 159 -7.94 14.83 30.34
C PRO A 159 -8.20 13.32 30.46
N PHE A 160 -8.76 12.90 31.61
CA PHE A 160 -9.31 11.55 31.80
C PHE A 160 -10.44 11.29 30.78
N LEU A 161 -10.52 10.08 30.22
CA LEU A 161 -11.42 9.67 29.11
C LEU A 161 -11.18 10.33 27.75
N SER A 162 -10.05 11.02 27.54
CA SER A 162 -9.58 11.33 26.19
C SER A 162 -9.25 10.06 25.41
N LEU A 163 -9.36 10.11 24.08
CA LEU A 163 -9.01 8.98 23.22
C LEU A 163 -7.53 8.59 23.38
N VAL A 164 -7.27 7.28 23.29
CA VAL A 164 -5.94 6.69 23.20
C VAL A 164 -5.92 5.61 22.11
N GLY A 165 -4.72 5.11 21.78
CA GLY A 165 -4.61 3.94 20.91
C GLY A 165 -4.89 2.66 21.71
N ALA A 166 -5.70 1.78 21.14
CA ALA A 166 -5.86 0.39 21.56
C ALA A 166 -5.96 -0.50 20.31
N ARG A 167 -5.79 -1.81 20.47
CA ARG A 167 -5.77 -2.76 19.35
C ARG A 167 -6.61 -3.96 19.74
N TYR A 168 -7.59 -4.27 18.90
CA TYR A 168 -8.43 -5.43 19.13
C TYR A 168 -7.69 -6.70 18.73
N GLY A 169 -7.82 -7.76 19.51
CA GLY A 169 -7.23 -9.06 19.21
C GLY A 169 -8.01 -10.12 19.95
N PRO A 170 -9.19 -10.54 19.45
CA PRO A 170 -10.10 -11.38 20.20
C PRO A 170 -9.58 -12.80 20.38
N HIS A 171 -9.64 -13.29 21.61
CA HIS A 171 -9.18 -14.63 21.99
C HIS A 171 -10.18 -15.29 22.92
N GLN A 172 -10.13 -16.62 22.97
CA GLN A 172 -10.95 -17.38 23.90
C GLN A 172 -10.72 -16.90 25.34
N ASP A 173 -11.81 -16.70 26.09
CA ASP A 173 -11.81 -16.19 27.47
C ASP A 173 -11.13 -14.82 27.66
N ALA A 174 -10.94 -14.04 26.59
CA ALA A 174 -10.16 -12.81 26.59
C ALA A 174 -8.70 -12.98 27.03
N ASP A 175 -8.14 -14.17 26.80
CA ASP A 175 -6.76 -14.52 27.16
C ASP A 175 -5.90 -14.61 25.90
N PRO A 176 -4.92 -13.70 25.70
CA PRO A 176 -4.07 -13.70 24.51
C PRO A 176 -3.13 -14.92 24.40
N PHE A 177 -3.06 -15.78 25.43
CA PHE A 177 -2.34 -17.07 25.37
C PHE A 177 -3.20 -18.23 24.86
N LYS A 178 -4.51 -18.02 24.71
CA LYS A 178 -5.44 -19.02 24.15
C LYS A 178 -5.60 -18.82 22.64
N PRO A 179 -6.36 -19.68 21.93
CA PRO A 179 -6.59 -19.47 20.50
C PRO A 179 -7.37 -18.18 20.20
N ARG A 180 -7.07 -17.58 19.04
CA ARG A 180 -7.85 -16.46 18.47
C ARG A 180 -9.29 -16.87 18.21
N VAL A 181 -10.22 -15.93 18.42
CA VAL A 181 -11.64 -16.08 18.11
C VAL A 181 -12.04 -14.95 17.17
N PRO A 182 -12.31 -15.21 15.90
CA PRO A 182 -12.58 -14.15 14.92
C PRO A 182 -13.84 -13.36 15.29
N ALA A 183 -13.76 -12.03 15.18
CA ALA A 183 -14.95 -11.18 15.23
C ALA A 183 -15.68 -11.20 13.88
N LEU A 184 -16.97 -11.50 13.91
CA LEU A 184 -17.79 -11.69 12.71
C LEU A 184 -18.71 -10.49 12.49
N ILE A 185 -18.58 -9.87 11.32
CA ILE A 185 -19.40 -8.74 10.86
C ILE A 185 -20.17 -9.21 9.62
N HIS A 186 -21.48 -9.42 9.75
CA HIS A 186 -22.30 -9.97 8.67
C HIS A 186 -23.38 -8.99 8.21
N HIS A 187 -23.62 -8.89 6.90
CA HIS A 187 -24.70 -8.06 6.33
C HIS A 187 -24.62 -6.58 6.75
N PHE A 188 -23.41 -6.04 6.93
CA PHE A 188 -23.24 -4.63 7.27
C PHE A 188 -23.36 -3.77 6.02
N VAL A 189 -24.22 -2.74 6.08
CA VAL A 189 -24.43 -1.82 4.97
C VAL A 189 -23.97 -0.41 5.37
N ALA A 190 -22.88 0.06 4.76
CA ALA A 190 -22.35 1.39 4.99
C ALA A 190 -22.38 2.24 3.73
N TYR A 191 -23.05 3.40 3.76
CA TYR A 191 -23.10 4.29 2.59
C TYR A 191 -23.05 5.77 2.91
N LYS A 192 -22.58 6.58 1.95
CA LYS A 192 -22.56 8.06 2.08
C LYS A 192 -21.89 8.56 3.36
N ASN A 193 -20.93 7.81 3.90
CA ASN A 193 -20.07 8.29 4.97
C ASN A 193 -18.94 9.11 4.33
N GLN A 194 -18.61 10.27 4.91
CA GLN A 194 -17.74 11.24 4.23
C GLN A 194 -16.29 10.74 4.10
N ASP A 195 -15.79 10.02 5.12
CA ASP A 195 -14.48 9.37 5.07
C ASP A 195 -14.62 7.86 4.85
N HIS A 196 -14.96 7.06 5.87
CA HIS A 196 -14.94 5.60 5.79
C HIS A 196 -16.34 4.95 5.83
N GLY A 197 -16.58 3.91 5.02
CA GLY A 197 -17.66 2.97 5.30
C GLY A 197 -17.36 2.20 6.59
N ALA A 198 -16.16 1.61 6.67
CA ALA A 198 -15.61 1.09 7.91
C ALA A 198 -14.08 1.25 8.02
N TRP A 199 -13.61 1.49 9.25
CA TRP A 199 -12.20 1.43 9.64
C TRP A 199 -12.05 0.40 10.76
N LEU A 200 -11.37 -0.71 10.48
CA LEU A 200 -11.27 -1.81 11.42
C LEU A 200 -9.82 -2.13 11.67
N ARG A 201 -9.43 -2.16 12.95
CA ARG A 201 -8.05 -2.32 13.34
C ARG A 201 -7.85 -3.38 14.40
N GLY A 202 -6.94 -4.31 14.15
CA GLY A 202 -6.59 -5.32 15.14
C GLY A 202 -6.11 -6.64 14.55
N GLY A 203 -6.48 -7.73 15.22
CA GLY A 203 -6.29 -9.10 14.80
C GLY A 203 -7.47 -9.62 13.98
N ASP A 204 -7.97 -10.82 14.31
CA ASP A 204 -8.96 -11.53 13.49
C ASP A 204 -10.35 -10.85 13.45
N VAL A 205 -10.63 -10.16 12.34
CA VAL A 205 -11.91 -9.51 12.03
C VAL A 205 -12.34 -9.91 10.63
N TRP A 206 -13.48 -10.58 10.51
CA TRP A 206 -14.01 -11.14 9.27
C TRP A 206 -15.32 -10.47 8.88
N LEU A 207 -15.36 -9.91 7.68
CA LEU A 207 -16.54 -9.30 7.08
C LEU A 207 -17.08 -10.24 6.01
N ASP A 208 -18.38 -10.52 6.07
CA ASP A 208 -19.05 -11.37 5.08
C ASP A 208 -20.38 -10.74 4.64
N ASP A 209 -20.64 -10.80 3.33
CA ASP A 209 -21.83 -10.23 2.69
C ASP A 209 -22.12 -8.77 3.10
N CYS A 210 -21.07 -7.94 3.12
CA CYS A 210 -21.17 -6.52 3.44
C CYS A 210 -21.33 -5.67 2.18
N GLN A 211 -21.88 -4.46 2.34
CA GLN A 211 -22.11 -3.52 1.23
C GLN A 211 -21.58 -2.13 1.57
N PHE A 212 -20.70 -1.60 0.72
CA PHE A 212 -20.09 -0.29 0.86
C PHE A 212 -20.38 0.57 -0.37
N ALA A 213 -21.21 1.61 -0.25
CA ALA A 213 -21.63 2.41 -1.39
C ALA A 213 -21.47 3.92 -1.15
N ASP A 214 -21.01 4.69 -2.15
CA ASP A 214 -20.96 6.16 -2.08
C ASP A 214 -20.16 6.70 -0.87
N ASN A 215 -19.23 5.92 -0.31
CA ASN A 215 -18.34 6.38 0.75
C ASN A 215 -17.09 7.02 0.15
N GLY A 216 -16.40 7.88 0.89
CA GLY A 216 -15.07 8.36 0.47
C GLY A 216 -14.10 7.19 0.29
N ILE A 217 -14.10 6.30 1.28
CA ILE A 217 -13.33 5.07 1.34
C ILE A 217 -14.32 3.99 1.78
N GLY A 218 -14.53 2.94 0.98
CA GLY A 218 -15.46 1.86 1.33
C GLY A 218 -15.02 1.13 2.61
N LEU A 219 -13.84 0.53 2.58
CA LEU A 219 -13.29 -0.24 3.69
C LEU A 219 -11.79 0.02 3.88
N THR A 220 -11.36 0.10 5.13
CA THR A 220 -9.94 0.05 5.52
C THR A 220 -9.75 -1.00 6.61
N LEU A 221 -8.91 -1.98 6.32
CA LEU A 221 -8.47 -3.00 7.28
C LEU A 221 -7.03 -2.68 7.67
N ALA A 222 -6.81 -2.44 8.97
CA ALA A 222 -5.54 -2.02 9.51
C ALA A 222 -5.01 -2.99 10.57
N SER A 223 -3.76 -3.38 10.46
CA SER A 223 -3.14 -4.30 11.41
C SER A 223 -3.08 -3.74 12.85
N GLY A 224 -2.81 -4.63 13.80
CA GLY A 224 -2.51 -4.29 15.20
C GLY A 224 -1.34 -3.31 15.38
N GLY A 225 -0.55 -3.00 14.36
CA GLY A 225 0.58 -2.06 14.42
C GLY A 225 1.55 -2.33 13.27
N THR A 226 2.52 -1.45 13.05
CA THR A 226 3.58 -1.67 12.03
C THR A 226 4.20 -3.06 12.09
N PHE A 227 4.24 -3.68 13.27
CA PHE A 227 4.55 -5.08 13.46
C PHE A 227 3.60 -5.61 14.53
N PRO A 228 2.55 -6.38 14.18
CA PRO A 228 1.50 -6.80 15.12
C PRO A 228 2.02 -7.61 16.32
N ASP A 229 1.42 -7.42 17.50
CA ASP A 229 1.74 -8.19 18.71
C ASP A 229 1.08 -9.58 18.75
N ASP A 230 -0.12 -9.69 18.17
CA ASP A 230 -0.84 -10.95 17.97
C ASP A 230 -0.42 -11.57 16.63
N ASP A 231 0.67 -12.34 16.69
CA ASP A 231 1.29 -12.93 15.51
C ASP A 231 0.39 -13.98 14.85
N GLY A 232 0.27 -13.92 13.53
CA GLY A 232 -0.63 -14.79 12.75
C GLY A 232 -2.06 -14.28 12.60
N SER A 233 -2.41 -13.17 13.25
CA SER A 233 -3.71 -12.53 13.06
C SER A 233 -3.83 -11.84 11.70
N ARG A 234 -5.05 -11.82 11.15
CA ARG A 234 -5.35 -11.21 9.83
C ARG A 234 -6.79 -10.70 9.74
N GLN A 235 -7.03 -9.81 8.81
CA GLN A 235 -8.39 -9.32 8.56
C GLN A 235 -8.91 -9.76 7.19
N GLU A 236 -10.20 -10.02 7.09
CA GLU A 236 -10.80 -10.57 5.87
C GLU A 236 -12.08 -9.84 5.48
N VAL A 237 -12.30 -9.70 4.17
CA VAL A 237 -13.60 -9.34 3.59
C VAL A 237 -13.96 -10.30 2.47
N LYS A 238 -15.17 -10.86 2.55
CA LYS A 238 -15.69 -11.88 1.64
C LYS A 238 -17.08 -11.55 1.13
N ASN A 239 -17.39 -12.04 -0.07
CA ASN A 239 -18.75 -12.04 -0.64
C ASN A 239 -19.41 -10.65 -0.66
N SER A 240 -18.61 -9.58 -0.76
CA SER A 240 -19.08 -8.22 -0.47
C SER A 240 -19.15 -7.34 -1.72
N LEU A 241 -19.98 -6.31 -1.66
CA LEU A 241 -20.22 -5.35 -2.74
C LEU A 241 -19.64 -3.97 -2.40
N PHE A 242 -18.88 -3.41 -3.34
CA PHE A 242 -18.35 -2.07 -3.29
C PHE A 242 -18.89 -1.25 -4.47
N VAL A 243 -19.53 -0.12 -4.20
CA VAL A 243 -20.09 0.76 -5.22
C VAL A 243 -19.48 2.15 -5.09
N GLY A 244 -18.74 2.59 -6.12
CA GLY A 244 -18.14 3.93 -6.12
C GLY A 244 -19.21 5.00 -6.13
N GLU A 245 -20.05 4.97 -7.16
CA GLU A 245 -21.12 5.94 -7.36
C GLU A 245 -22.44 5.23 -7.75
N SER A 246 -23.33 5.04 -6.77
CA SER A 246 -24.65 4.44 -6.95
C SER A 246 -25.64 5.39 -7.64
N ASP A 247 -26.81 4.86 -8.02
CA ASP A 247 -27.91 5.67 -8.60
C ASP A 247 -28.61 6.54 -7.54
N ASN A 248 -28.34 6.30 -6.25
CA ASN A 248 -28.86 7.11 -5.16
C ASN A 248 -28.05 8.41 -5.01
N ARG A 249 -28.40 9.42 -5.81
CA ARG A 249 -27.72 10.73 -5.83
C ARG A 249 -27.80 11.50 -4.52
N GLY A 250 -28.75 11.17 -3.64
CA GLY A 250 -29.06 11.99 -2.48
C GLY A 250 -29.83 13.26 -2.85
N MET A 251 -29.99 14.17 -1.89
CA MET A 251 -30.76 15.40 -2.04
C MET A 251 -29.85 16.62 -1.88
N PRO A 252 -29.97 17.65 -2.72
CA PRO A 252 -29.25 18.90 -2.53
C PRO A 252 -29.77 19.61 -1.28
N ILE A 253 -28.88 20.26 -0.54
CA ILE A 253 -29.20 21.00 0.69
C ILE A 253 -28.72 22.45 0.49
N PRO A 254 -29.42 23.49 1.01
CA PRO A 254 -29.12 24.88 0.66
C PRO A 254 -27.71 25.40 0.98
N ASP A 255 -26.97 24.76 1.89
CA ASP A 255 -25.61 25.15 2.33
C ASP A 255 -24.52 24.13 1.92
N ASN A 256 -24.81 23.32 0.88
CA ASN A 256 -24.11 22.05 0.71
C ASN A 256 -22.74 22.14 0.03
N ARG A 257 -21.66 22.20 0.82
CA ARG A 257 -20.27 22.02 0.34
C ARG A 257 -19.98 20.64 -0.25
N ILE A 258 -20.85 19.65 -0.02
CA ILE A 258 -20.69 18.27 -0.48
C ILE A 258 -21.67 17.88 -1.60
N TRP A 259 -22.22 18.83 -2.35
CA TRP A 259 -22.96 18.56 -3.60
C TRP A 259 -22.10 18.90 -4.83
N GLY A 260 -22.03 18.02 -5.82
CA GLY A 260 -21.23 18.25 -7.01
C GLY A 260 -21.48 17.24 -8.14
N PRO A 261 -20.75 17.35 -9.26
CA PRO A 261 -20.92 16.48 -10.42
C PRO A 261 -20.53 15.04 -10.08
N GLY A 262 -21.42 14.11 -10.41
CA GLY A 262 -21.19 12.66 -10.35
C GLY A 262 -20.34 12.19 -11.52
N GLY A 263 -19.60 11.11 -11.31
CA GLY A 263 -18.74 10.50 -12.32
C GLY A 263 -19.49 9.93 -13.54
N PRO A 264 -20.57 9.16 -13.36
CA PRO A 264 -21.23 8.47 -14.47
C PRO A 264 -21.86 9.39 -15.54
N ASP A 265 -22.38 10.54 -15.15
CA ASP A 265 -23.18 11.39 -16.03
C ASP A 265 -23.04 12.91 -15.80
N LEU A 266 -22.09 13.32 -14.94
CA LEU A 266 -21.83 14.71 -14.55
C LEU A 266 -23.02 15.44 -13.89
N ASN A 267 -24.11 14.73 -13.59
CA ASN A 267 -25.24 15.32 -12.91
C ASN A 267 -24.94 15.50 -11.41
N GLY A 268 -25.64 16.44 -10.79
CA GLY A 268 -25.49 16.72 -9.36
C GLY A 268 -25.82 15.52 -8.47
N ARG A 269 -24.95 15.26 -7.50
CA ARG A 269 -25.12 14.27 -6.42
C ARG A 269 -24.44 14.72 -5.13
N THR A 270 -24.74 14.04 -4.03
CA THR A 270 -23.94 14.09 -2.81
C THR A 270 -22.60 13.42 -3.06
N LEU A 271 -21.52 14.14 -2.76
CA LEU A 271 -20.15 13.67 -2.76
C LEU A 271 -19.71 13.37 -1.32
N PRO A 272 -18.82 12.39 -1.08
CA PRO A 272 -18.42 12.06 0.29
C PRO A 272 -17.75 13.23 1.01
N ARG A 273 -16.75 13.86 0.38
CA ARG A 273 -15.92 14.88 1.03
C ARG A 273 -15.72 16.14 0.21
N GLY A 274 -15.61 16.01 -1.10
CA GLY A 274 -15.39 17.13 -2.03
C GLY A 274 -15.30 16.65 -3.48
N VAL A 275 -15.24 17.61 -4.40
CA VAL A 275 -15.23 17.34 -5.86
C VAL A 275 -13.99 16.56 -6.29
N ASP A 276 -12.85 16.76 -5.63
CA ASP A 276 -11.54 16.24 -5.99
C ASP A 276 -11.05 15.12 -5.04
N PHE A 277 -11.86 14.72 -4.06
CA PHE A 277 -11.46 13.70 -3.10
C PHE A 277 -11.25 12.35 -3.79
N PRO A 278 -10.08 11.70 -3.63
CA PRO A 278 -9.81 10.41 -4.27
C PRO A 278 -10.67 9.32 -3.63
N ILE A 279 -11.68 8.85 -4.35
CA ILE A 279 -12.60 7.79 -3.90
C ILE A 279 -11.93 6.42 -4.04
N ARG A 280 -12.03 5.60 -3.00
CA ARG A 280 -11.47 4.23 -2.95
C ARG A 280 -12.53 3.24 -2.48
N GLY A 281 -12.69 2.11 -3.17
CA GLY A 281 -13.50 1.00 -2.67
C GLY A 281 -12.84 0.31 -1.49
N MET A 282 -11.82 -0.47 -1.77
CA MET A 282 -10.97 -1.11 -0.78
C MET A 282 -9.65 -0.34 -0.65
N GLN A 283 -9.36 0.13 0.55
CA GLN A 283 -8.08 0.74 0.87
C GLN A 283 -7.13 -0.31 1.45
N ILE A 284 -6.15 -0.72 0.67
CA ILE A 284 -5.06 -1.59 1.12
C ILE A 284 -4.11 -0.76 1.99
N TYR A 285 -3.73 -1.32 3.14
CA TYR A 285 -2.87 -0.66 4.12
C TYR A 285 -1.77 -1.60 4.65
N ASP A 286 -1.55 -1.64 5.96
CA ASP A 286 -0.42 -2.32 6.61
C ASP A 286 -0.56 -3.85 6.64
N GLY A 287 -1.77 -4.38 6.89
CA GLY A 287 -2.09 -5.81 6.72
C GLY A 287 -1.41 -6.80 7.70
N PRO A 288 -1.56 -8.12 7.49
CA PRO A 288 -2.10 -8.80 6.31
C PRO A 288 -3.62 -8.73 6.22
N ILE A 289 -4.10 -8.63 4.98
CA ILE A 289 -5.53 -8.66 4.64
C ILE A 289 -5.82 -9.75 3.61
N ASN A 290 -7.06 -10.24 3.58
CA ASN A 290 -7.58 -11.08 2.52
C ASN A 290 -8.88 -10.49 1.95
N VAL A 291 -8.90 -10.24 0.64
CA VAL A 291 -10.09 -9.76 -0.09
C VAL A 291 -10.50 -10.85 -1.08
N GLN A 292 -11.67 -11.45 -0.88
CA GLN A 292 -12.10 -12.61 -1.67
C GLN A 292 -13.54 -12.49 -2.14
N ASN A 293 -13.81 -12.91 -3.37
CA ASN A 293 -15.17 -12.97 -3.95
C ASN A 293 -15.94 -11.65 -3.78
N CYS A 294 -15.29 -10.53 -4.09
CA CYS A 294 -15.88 -9.20 -3.94
C CYS A 294 -16.18 -8.59 -5.31
N THR A 295 -17.27 -7.83 -5.39
CA THR A 295 -17.66 -7.11 -6.61
C THR A 295 -17.44 -5.61 -6.42
N PHE A 296 -16.73 -4.98 -7.35
CA PHE A 296 -16.57 -3.53 -7.42
C PHE A 296 -17.36 -2.99 -8.61
N ARG A 297 -18.20 -1.97 -8.36
CA ARG A 297 -19.15 -1.45 -9.33
C ARG A 297 -19.10 0.07 -9.42
N LYS A 298 -19.22 0.62 -10.64
CA LYS A 298 -19.37 2.07 -10.90
C LYS A 298 -18.25 2.93 -10.27
N TYR A 299 -16.99 2.52 -10.48
CA TYR A 299 -15.81 3.38 -10.28
C TYR A 299 -15.41 3.90 -11.66
N ILE A 300 -15.40 5.21 -11.85
CA ILE A 300 -15.36 5.86 -13.17
C ILE A 300 -14.01 6.54 -13.41
N ALA A 301 -13.50 6.43 -14.63
CA ALA A 301 -12.28 7.11 -15.05
C ALA A 301 -12.57 8.60 -15.28
N LEU A 302 -12.18 9.44 -14.32
CA LEU A 302 -12.39 10.89 -14.34
C LEU A 302 -11.06 11.64 -14.36
N ASP A 303 -11.07 12.80 -15.00
CA ASP A 303 -10.00 13.79 -14.92
C ASP A 303 -10.42 14.86 -13.90
N GLY A 304 -9.63 15.04 -12.84
CA GLY A 304 -9.92 15.94 -11.71
C GLY A 304 -10.39 15.28 -10.40
N ARG A 305 -10.89 14.03 -10.44
CA ARG A 305 -11.20 13.21 -9.25
C ARG A 305 -10.80 11.77 -9.47
N HIS A 306 -9.85 11.27 -8.69
CA HIS A 306 -9.52 9.85 -8.74
C HIS A 306 -10.65 9.01 -8.17
N THR A 307 -11.07 7.98 -8.89
CA THR A 307 -11.96 6.95 -8.35
C THR A 307 -11.40 5.58 -8.71
N SER A 308 -11.27 4.73 -7.69
CA SER A 308 -10.60 3.43 -7.83
C SER A 308 -11.28 2.34 -7.00
N ALA A 309 -11.36 1.13 -7.55
CA ALA A 309 -11.83 -0.03 -6.80
C ALA A 309 -10.84 -0.38 -5.67
N PHE A 310 -9.54 -0.47 -5.98
CA PHE A 310 -8.45 -0.58 -5.01
C PHE A 310 -7.60 0.68 -4.99
N GLY A 311 -7.30 1.16 -3.79
CA GLY A 311 -6.28 2.19 -3.59
C GLY A 311 -5.60 2.01 -2.25
N PHE A 312 -4.75 2.96 -1.87
CA PHE A 312 -3.91 2.85 -0.68
C PHE A 312 -4.11 4.02 0.26
N ARG A 313 -3.68 3.82 1.51
CA ARG A 313 -3.77 4.86 2.53
C ARG A 313 -2.95 6.09 2.11
N LEU A 314 -3.56 7.26 2.21
CA LEU A 314 -2.93 8.54 1.89
C LEU A 314 -1.88 8.92 2.94
N ASN A 315 -0.75 9.51 2.50
CA ASN A 315 0.32 10.03 3.36
C ASN A 315 0.76 9.01 4.43
N ASN A 316 1.14 7.83 3.96
CA ASN A 316 1.26 6.64 4.76
C ASN A 316 2.70 6.44 5.26
N SER A 317 2.91 6.49 6.56
CA SER A 317 4.22 6.21 7.17
C SER A 317 4.46 4.73 7.46
N TRP A 318 3.45 3.86 7.33
CA TRP A 318 3.55 2.44 7.71
C TRP A 318 3.53 1.56 6.47
N GLN A 319 4.49 0.66 6.38
CA GLN A 319 4.71 -0.18 5.20
C GLN A 319 3.66 -1.28 5.09
N SER A 320 3.39 -1.76 3.87
CA SER A 320 2.38 -2.80 3.60
C SER A 320 2.97 -4.21 3.67
N CYS A 321 2.19 -5.16 4.18
CA CYS A 321 2.52 -6.57 4.19
C CYS A 321 2.46 -7.18 2.77
N PRO A 322 3.48 -7.95 2.33
CA PRO A 322 3.42 -8.67 1.04
C PRO A 322 2.31 -9.73 1.00
N ASN A 323 1.79 -10.15 2.17
CA ASN A 323 0.71 -11.14 2.29
C ASN A 323 -0.69 -10.48 2.29
N ASN A 324 -0.82 -9.27 1.74
CA ASN A 324 -2.11 -8.68 1.39
C ASN A 324 -2.63 -9.38 0.13
N ASN A 325 -3.53 -10.34 0.30
CA ASN A 325 -4.02 -11.20 -0.77
C ASN A 325 -5.37 -10.73 -1.32
N VAL A 326 -5.51 -10.81 -2.64
CA VAL A 326 -6.73 -10.51 -3.39
C VAL A 326 -7.01 -11.68 -4.33
N THR A 327 -8.27 -12.14 -4.37
CA THR A 327 -8.71 -13.25 -5.24
C THR A 327 -10.19 -13.11 -5.57
N ASP A 328 -10.62 -13.67 -6.70
CA ASP A 328 -12.00 -13.80 -7.12
C ASP A 328 -12.72 -12.45 -7.22
N ILE A 329 -12.04 -11.44 -7.75
CA ILE A 329 -12.58 -10.09 -7.88
C ILE A 329 -13.41 -9.96 -9.17
N THR A 330 -14.56 -9.30 -9.03
CA THR A 330 -15.42 -8.96 -10.16
C THR A 330 -15.52 -7.45 -10.33
N PHE A 331 -15.33 -6.97 -11.56
CA PHE A 331 -15.50 -5.57 -11.94
C PHE A 331 -16.75 -5.41 -12.80
N ASP A 332 -17.64 -4.52 -12.41
CA ASP A 332 -18.88 -4.21 -13.14
C ASP A 332 -18.98 -2.71 -13.41
N ASN A 333 -18.83 -2.30 -14.67
CA ASN A 333 -18.70 -0.89 -15.05
C ASN A 333 -17.55 -0.19 -14.31
N VAL A 334 -16.37 -0.83 -14.33
CA VAL A 334 -15.11 -0.29 -13.81
C VAL A 334 -14.04 -0.45 -14.90
N PRO A 335 -13.70 0.60 -15.65
CA PRO A 335 -12.64 0.54 -16.64
C PRO A 335 -11.32 0.20 -15.95
N ILE A 336 -10.41 -0.45 -16.67
CA ILE A 336 -9.10 -0.87 -16.14
C ILE A 336 -8.39 0.29 -15.42
N THR A 337 -8.41 1.50 -15.98
CA THR A 337 -7.83 2.72 -15.39
C THR A 337 -8.35 3.09 -13.99
N SER A 338 -9.52 2.57 -13.59
CA SER A 338 -10.13 2.77 -12.28
C SER A 338 -10.17 1.49 -11.42
N ARG A 339 -9.49 0.42 -11.80
CA ARG A 339 -9.41 -0.79 -10.97
C ARG A 339 -8.42 -0.63 -9.82
N VAL A 340 -7.25 -0.05 -10.07
CA VAL A 340 -6.19 0.13 -9.07
C VAL A 340 -5.56 1.51 -9.23
N PHE A 341 -5.22 2.17 -8.11
CA PHE A 341 -4.44 3.40 -8.15
C PHE A 341 -3.46 3.50 -6.96
N PHE A 342 -2.16 3.55 -7.27
CA PHE A 342 -1.10 3.66 -6.24
C PHE A 342 -0.91 5.08 -5.68
N GLY A 343 -1.57 6.08 -6.26
CA GLY A 343 -1.49 7.47 -5.79
C GLY A 343 -0.46 8.32 -6.53
N GLU A 344 -0.61 9.63 -6.41
CA GLU A 344 0.28 10.62 -7.04
C GLU A 344 0.38 11.88 -6.18
N PRO A 345 1.50 12.65 -6.22
CA PRO A 345 1.61 13.88 -5.47
C PRO A 345 0.46 14.85 -5.74
N GLY A 346 -0.11 15.45 -4.68
CA GLY A 346 -1.29 16.30 -4.81
C GLY A 346 -1.87 16.73 -3.46
N PRO A 347 -3.01 17.45 -3.44
CA PRO A 347 -3.61 17.98 -2.21
C PRO A 347 -3.97 16.89 -1.19
N TRP A 348 -4.35 15.70 -1.67
CA TRP A 348 -4.77 14.58 -0.83
C TRP A 348 -3.63 13.61 -0.48
N PHE A 349 -2.74 13.35 -1.43
CA PHE A 349 -1.61 12.43 -1.29
C PHE A 349 -0.32 13.09 -0.79
N ASN A 350 -0.33 14.43 -0.63
CA ASN A 350 0.83 15.24 -0.27
C ASN A 350 2.00 14.98 -1.25
N LYS A 351 3.21 14.75 -0.75
CA LYS A 351 4.40 14.48 -1.59
C LYS A 351 4.55 13.02 -2.02
N MET A 352 3.77 12.08 -1.46
CA MET A 352 3.96 10.63 -1.66
C MET A 352 5.40 10.17 -1.34
N GLN A 353 5.97 10.69 -0.24
CA GLN A 353 7.36 10.42 0.15
C GLN A 353 7.51 9.72 1.49
N MET A 354 6.40 9.42 2.17
CA MET A 354 6.45 8.66 3.42
C MET A 354 6.81 7.21 3.14
N ASP A 355 7.36 6.51 4.12
CA ASP A 355 7.88 5.15 3.92
C ASP A 355 6.82 4.16 3.39
N GLY A 356 5.58 4.25 3.89
CA GLY A 356 4.46 3.43 3.43
C GLY A 356 3.98 3.79 2.03
N ASP A 357 4.06 5.08 1.64
CA ASP A 357 3.76 5.50 0.26
C ASP A 357 4.69 4.79 -0.73
N LYS A 358 5.97 4.62 -0.38
CA LYS A 358 7.00 4.05 -1.27
C LYS A 358 7.03 2.52 -1.30
N THR A 359 6.57 1.86 -0.24
CA THR A 359 6.74 0.41 -0.03
C THR A 359 5.48 -0.41 -0.29
N THR A 360 4.46 0.23 -0.86
CA THR A 360 3.16 -0.37 -1.13
C THR A 360 3.24 -1.59 -2.06
N ILE A 361 2.58 -2.69 -1.67
CA ILE A 361 2.46 -3.96 -2.42
C ILE A 361 1.15 -4.69 -2.06
N PHE A 362 0.60 -5.45 -3.01
CA PHE A 362 -0.34 -6.55 -2.72
C PHE A 362 -0.21 -7.69 -3.74
N HIS A 363 -0.77 -8.86 -3.40
CA HIS A 363 -0.69 -10.10 -4.17
C HIS A 363 -2.04 -10.44 -4.81
N ASP A 364 -2.07 -10.52 -6.14
CA ASP A 364 -3.22 -10.98 -6.92
C ASP A 364 -3.08 -12.48 -7.17
N VAL A 365 -3.74 -13.27 -6.34
CA VAL A 365 -3.53 -14.72 -6.22
C VAL A 365 -3.96 -15.44 -7.49
N ASP A 366 -5.07 -15.03 -8.10
CA ASP A 366 -5.68 -15.73 -9.24
C ASP A 366 -5.69 -14.92 -10.53
N GLY A 367 -5.16 -13.70 -10.52
CA GLY A 367 -5.10 -12.84 -11.70
C GLY A 367 -6.41 -12.10 -11.97
N SER A 368 -7.38 -12.12 -11.03
CA SER A 368 -8.67 -11.45 -11.22
C SER A 368 -8.56 -9.92 -11.30
N VAL A 369 -7.45 -9.35 -10.82
CA VAL A 369 -7.18 -7.90 -10.91
C VAL A 369 -6.25 -7.57 -12.07
N SER A 370 -5.12 -8.28 -12.17
CA SER A 370 -4.00 -7.99 -13.06
C SER A 370 -4.04 -8.77 -14.38
N GLU A 371 -4.81 -9.86 -14.46
CA GLU A 371 -4.76 -10.89 -15.51
C GLU A 371 -3.53 -11.82 -15.43
N TYR A 372 -2.69 -11.70 -14.40
CA TYR A 372 -1.45 -12.47 -14.22
C TYR A 372 -1.52 -13.25 -12.89
N PRO A 373 -1.94 -14.52 -12.89
CA PRO A 373 -2.15 -15.27 -11.66
C PRO A 373 -0.88 -15.45 -10.84
N GLY A 374 -0.94 -15.14 -9.55
CA GLY A 374 0.20 -15.22 -8.62
C GLY A 374 1.19 -14.06 -8.75
N ALA A 375 0.83 -13.00 -9.49
CA ALA A 375 1.65 -11.81 -9.60
C ALA A 375 1.42 -10.85 -8.42
N PHE A 376 2.44 -10.06 -8.13
CA PHE A 376 2.38 -8.96 -7.19
C PHE A 376 2.25 -7.65 -7.94
N LEU A 377 1.40 -6.76 -7.41
CA LEU A 377 1.34 -5.38 -7.86
C LEU A 377 2.17 -4.55 -6.89
N VAL A 378 3.20 -3.90 -7.43
CA VAL A 378 4.15 -3.09 -6.67
C VAL A 378 4.14 -1.66 -7.20
N LYS A 379 4.53 -0.70 -6.37
CA LYS A 379 4.69 0.69 -6.81
C LYS A 379 5.78 0.78 -7.89
N GLU A 380 5.53 1.61 -8.92
CA GLU A 380 6.39 1.73 -10.10
C GLU A 380 7.88 2.04 -9.81
N ASP A 381 8.17 2.78 -8.74
CA ASP A 381 9.50 3.25 -8.36
C ASP A 381 10.14 2.46 -7.20
N ASN A 382 9.52 1.37 -6.75
CA ASN A 382 10.09 0.52 -5.71
C ASN A 382 11.02 -0.56 -6.29
N TRP A 383 12.25 -0.17 -6.60
CA TRP A 383 13.27 -1.04 -7.22
C TRP A 383 13.82 -2.14 -6.30
N LEU A 384 13.46 -2.17 -5.01
CA LEU A 384 13.77 -3.32 -4.14
C LEU A 384 13.00 -4.58 -4.54
N LEU A 385 11.86 -4.41 -5.22
CA LEU A 385 10.92 -5.48 -5.59
C LEU A 385 10.92 -5.82 -7.09
N ARG A 386 11.52 -4.95 -7.90
CA ARG A 386 11.51 -5.11 -9.36
C ARG A 386 12.61 -6.06 -9.84
N HIS A 387 12.37 -6.63 -11.01
CA HIS A 387 13.32 -7.39 -11.83
C HIS A 387 13.08 -7.05 -13.32
N PRO A 388 13.98 -7.44 -14.26
CA PRO A 388 13.93 -6.97 -15.64
C PRO A 388 12.69 -7.33 -16.47
N ASP A 389 11.90 -8.30 -16.02
CA ASP A 389 10.71 -8.80 -16.70
C ASP A 389 9.39 -8.30 -16.06
N CYS A 390 9.47 -7.50 -14.99
CA CYS A 390 8.28 -6.81 -14.47
C CYS A 390 7.62 -5.95 -15.56
N ILE A 391 6.29 -5.95 -15.58
CA ILE A 391 5.50 -5.27 -16.60
C ILE A 391 4.96 -3.96 -16.03
N ASP A 392 5.26 -2.82 -16.65
CA ASP A 392 4.75 -1.52 -16.21
C ASP A 392 3.24 -1.41 -16.45
N VAL A 393 2.53 -0.81 -15.49
CA VAL A 393 1.12 -0.40 -15.61
C VAL A 393 1.03 1.12 -15.32
N PRO A 394 1.37 1.97 -16.30
CA PRO A 394 1.50 3.41 -16.06
C PRO A 394 0.21 4.06 -15.51
N ASP A 395 -0.96 3.64 -16.00
CA ASP A 395 -2.26 4.15 -15.54
C ASP A 395 -2.51 3.92 -14.05
N TRP A 396 -1.91 2.87 -13.48
CA TRP A 396 -2.02 2.53 -12.07
C TRP A 396 -0.87 3.10 -11.23
N ARG A 397 0.17 3.67 -11.87
CA ARG A 397 1.47 4.02 -11.26
C ARG A 397 2.13 2.83 -10.57
N ALA A 398 2.04 1.68 -11.23
CA ALA A 398 2.40 0.38 -10.69
C ALA A 398 3.22 -0.45 -11.68
N ALA A 399 3.71 -1.59 -11.19
CA ALA A 399 4.23 -2.67 -12.01
C ALA A 399 3.68 -4.02 -11.53
N ILE A 400 3.51 -4.94 -12.47
CA ILE A 400 3.17 -6.35 -12.22
C ILE A 400 4.49 -7.12 -12.21
N CYS A 401 4.79 -7.77 -11.10
CA CYS A 401 6.05 -8.48 -10.87
C CYS A 401 5.81 -9.89 -10.33
N SER A 402 6.73 -10.80 -10.61
CA SER A 402 6.83 -12.10 -9.97
C SER A 402 7.99 -12.11 -8.97
N GLY A 403 7.88 -12.92 -7.92
CA GLY A 403 8.95 -13.01 -6.94
C GLY A 403 8.55 -13.70 -5.65
N HIS A 404 9.55 -13.90 -4.80
CA HIS A 404 9.37 -14.25 -3.41
C HIS A 404 9.74 -13.03 -2.57
N TYR A 405 8.76 -12.50 -1.86
CA TYR A 405 8.92 -11.27 -1.08
C TYR A 405 8.73 -11.56 0.41
N ALA A 406 9.50 -10.85 1.22
CA ALA A 406 9.33 -10.80 2.67
C ALA A 406 9.60 -9.38 3.16
N GLN A 407 9.58 -9.15 4.47
CA GLN A 407 9.87 -7.85 5.06
C GLN A 407 11.02 -7.98 6.06
N ILE A 408 11.87 -6.95 6.11
CA ILE A 408 12.81 -6.80 7.22
C ILE A 408 12.37 -5.65 8.08
N TYR A 409 12.37 -5.84 9.40
CA TYR A 409 12.18 -4.74 10.34
C TYR A 409 13.55 -4.31 10.83
N ILE A 410 13.99 -3.11 10.49
CA ILE A 410 15.26 -2.55 10.95
C ILE A 410 14.96 -1.55 12.05
N GLN A 411 15.38 -1.85 13.28
CA GLN A 411 15.33 -0.93 14.41
C GLN A 411 16.72 -0.32 14.64
N THR A 412 16.81 1.00 14.76
CA THR A 412 18.06 1.70 15.01
C THR A 412 18.02 2.49 16.32
N ARG A 413 19.16 2.54 17.02
CA ARG A 413 19.36 3.37 18.22
C ARG A 413 20.74 4.00 18.19
N ASN A 414 20.84 5.16 18.82
CA ASN A 414 22.09 5.90 19.03
C ASN A 414 22.87 6.17 17.71
N PRO A 415 22.36 7.05 16.82
CA PRO A 415 21.14 7.85 16.97
C PRO A 415 19.86 7.19 16.41
N ALA A 416 18.71 7.77 16.75
CA ALA A 416 17.36 7.30 16.37
C ALA A 416 16.63 8.30 15.45
N SER A 417 17.38 9.12 14.72
CA SER A 417 16.85 10.25 13.91
C SER A 417 17.33 10.22 12.45
N LEU A 418 17.99 9.12 12.06
CA LEU A 418 18.59 8.94 10.74
C LEU A 418 17.53 8.75 9.67
N ASN A 419 17.84 9.18 8.45
CA ASN A 419 17.24 8.63 7.25
C ASN A 419 18.05 7.41 6.80
N MET A 420 17.36 6.37 6.37
CA MET A 420 17.97 5.14 5.84
C MET A 420 17.83 5.11 4.33
N GLN A 421 18.92 4.84 3.63
CA GLN A 421 18.89 4.52 2.21
C GLN A 421 19.21 3.03 2.04
N MET A 422 18.30 2.29 1.42
CA MET A 422 18.48 0.87 1.13
C MET A 422 18.57 0.67 -0.38
N VAL A 423 19.51 -0.16 -0.80
CA VAL A 423 19.83 -0.37 -2.20
C VAL A 423 19.88 -1.87 -2.46
N LYS A 424 19.24 -2.31 -3.55
CA LYS A 424 19.36 -3.69 -4.03
C LYS A 424 20.58 -3.75 -4.94
N ASP A 425 21.46 -4.73 -4.73
CA ASP A 425 22.77 -4.75 -5.40
C ASP A 425 22.65 -4.84 -6.94
N GLU A 426 21.51 -5.33 -7.45
CA GLU A 426 21.15 -5.37 -8.87
C GLU A 426 20.75 -3.99 -9.47
N TYR A 427 20.37 -3.03 -8.64
CA TYR A 427 19.88 -1.70 -9.07
C TYR A 427 20.48 -0.55 -8.24
N PRO A 428 21.81 -0.39 -8.27
CA PRO A 428 22.50 0.61 -7.45
C PRO A 428 22.17 2.07 -7.78
N ASP A 429 21.71 2.33 -9.01
CA ASP A 429 21.26 3.64 -9.47
C ASP A 429 19.83 4.00 -9.01
N ARG A 430 19.11 3.05 -8.38
CA ARG A 430 17.72 3.20 -7.94
C ARG A 430 17.53 2.93 -6.44
N PRO A 431 18.16 3.72 -5.56
CA PRO A 431 18.07 3.52 -4.13
C PRO A 431 16.67 3.88 -3.57
N LEU A 432 16.26 3.20 -2.50
CA LEU A 432 15.05 3.53 -1.73
C LEU A 432 15.41 4.29 -0.44
N THR A 433 14.97 5.53 -0.32
CA THR A 433 15.18 6.35 0.89
C THR A 433 13.95 6.35 1.79
N LEU A 434 14.16 6.04 3.07
CA LEU A 434 13.15 5.94 4.12
C LEU A 434 13.49 6.88 5.29
N GLU A 435 12.50 7.63 5.78
CA GLU A 435 12.63 8.56 6.91
C GLU A 435 12.36 7.88 8.26
N GLY A 436 11.71 6.72 8.22
CA GLY A 436 11.33 5.90 9.35
C GLY A 436 9.91 6.19 9.83
N ALA A 437 9.23 5.14 10.29
CA ALA A 437 7.79 5.19 10.58
C ALA A 437 7.44 6.00 11.85
N LEU A 438 8.43 6.20 12.74
CA LEU A 438 8.26 7.00 13.95
C LEU A 438 8.77 8.42 13.71
N GLY A 439 8.13 9.42 14.30
CA GLY A 439 8.72 10.77 14.32
C GLY A 439 10.10 10.75 14.99
N LYS A 440 11.03 11.60 14.52
CA LYS A 440 12.46 11.67 14.92
C LYS A 440 12.73 12.15 16.38
N ARG A 441 11.76 11.99 17.29
CA ARG A 441 11.83 12.37 18.70
C ARG A 441 11.84 11.17 19.65
N LYS A 442 11.77 9.95 19.11
CA LYS A 442 11.75 8.71 19.90
C LYS A 442 13.19 8.23 20.18
N HIS A 443 13.32 7.37 21.19
CA HIS A 443 14.62 6.78 21.58
C HIS A 443 15.10 5.66 20.63
N TYR A 444 14.28 5.29 19.64
CA TYR A 444 14.62 4.40 18.54
C TYR A 444 13.85 4.84 17.28
N GLN A 445 14.35 4.46 16.11
CA GLN A 445 13.64 4.53 14.84
C GLN A 445 13.41 3.13 14.28
N GLN A 446 12.44 3.00 13.39
CA GLN A 446 12.15 1.75 12.69
C GLN A 446 11.89 1.98 11.19
N PHE A 447 12.33 1.02 10.39
CA PHE A 447 12.14 0.96 8.95
C PHE A 447 11.66 -0.45 8.59
N GLN A 448 10.73 -0.58 7.65
CA GLN A 448 10.18 -1.89 7.27
C GLN A 448 10.06 -2.10 5.75
N PRO A 449 11.16 -2.01 4.99
CA PRO A 449 11.10 -2.28 3.55
C PRO A 449 10.67 -3.73 3.29
N VAL A 450 9.85 -3.90 2.26
CA VAL A 450 9.64 -5.20 1.60
C VAL A 450 10.87 -5.47 0.73
N VAL A 451 11.35 -6.71 0.74
CA VAL A 451 12.56 -7.15 0.03
C VAL A 451 12.26 -8.37 -0.84
N THR A 452 13.00 -8.50 -1.93
CA THR A 452 13.08 -9.73 -2.73
C THR A 452 14.02 -10.70 -2.03
N LEU A 453 13.55 -11.91 -1.74
CA LEU A 453 14.35 -12.95 -1.11
C LEU A 453 15.45 -13.46 -2.05
N GLY A 454 16.55 -13.93 -1.48
CA GLY A 454 17.67 -14.49 -2.23
C GLY A 454 18.59 -13.46 -2.90
N LYS A 455 18.46 -12.18 -2.56
CA LYS A 455 19.22 -11.06 -3.16
C LYS A 455 20.17 -10.39 -2.16
N GLY A 456 21.11 -9.61 -2.71
CA GLY A 456 22.01 -8.73 -1.98
C GLY A 456 21.46 -7.30 -1.84
N TYR A 457 21.75 -6.69 -0.70
CA TYR A 457 21.36 -5.33 -0.38
C TYR A 457 22.45 -4.59 0.39
N THR A 458 22.55 -3.28 0.21
CA THR A 458 23.30 -2.40 1.12
C THR A 458 22.40 -1.37 1.80
N VAL A 459 22.79 -0.95 3.00
CA VAL A 459 22.09 0.03 3.84
C VAL A 459 23.04 1.15 4.25
N HIS A 460 22.62 2.38 3.98
CA HIS A 460 23.38 3.62 4.11
C HIS A 460 22.62 4.61 5.00
N TRP A 461 23.36 5.54 5.60
CA TRP A 461 22.84 6.49 6.57
C TRP A 461 23.21 7.91 6.19
N ASP A 462 22.25 8.83 6.31
CA ASP A 462 22.46 10.26 6.03
C ASP A 462 23.41 10.96 7.02
N GLN A 463 23.70 10.31 8.16
CA GLN A 463 24.64 10.76 9.18
C GLN A 463 25.46 9.57 9.70
N ALA A 464 26.22 9.74 10.78
CA ALA A 464 26.99 8.65 11.37
C ALA A 464 26.07 7.46 11.70
N ALA A 465 26.52 6.25 11.34
CA ALA A 465 25.78 5.02 11.53
C ALA A 465 25.31 4.82 12.98
N PRO A 466 24.20 4.10 13.20
CA PRO A 466 23.70 3.82 14.54
C PRO A 466 24.59 2.79 15.25
N ALA A 467 24.85 3.04 16.54
CA ALA A 467 25.62 2.13 17.38
C ALA A 467 24.88 0.81 17.67
N GLU A 468 23.55 0.80 17.56
CA GLU A 468 22.75 -0.43 17.64
C GLU A 468 21.78 -0.56 16.48
N ILE A 469 21.85 -1.70 15.78
CA ILE A 469 20.87 -2.14 14.78
C ILE A 469 20.28 -3.47 15.23
N THR A 470 18.96 -3.61 15.13
CA THR A 470 18.29 -4.91 15.24
C THR A 470 17.49 -5.16 13.98
N VAL A 471 17.85 -6.23 13.25
CA VAL A 471 17.18 -6.67 12.02
C VAL A 471 16.27 -7.84 12.38
N TRP A 472 14.97 -7.66 12.25
CA TRP A 472 14.00 -8.75 12.44
C TRP A 472 13.59 -9.31 11.08
N LEU A 473 13.50 -10.62 11.01
CA LEU A 473 13.06 -11.34 9.82
C LEU A 473 11.56 -11.57 9.96
N ILE A 474 10.75 -10.79 9.23
CA ILE A 474 9.30 -10.86 9.29
C ILE A 474 8.72 -11.30 7.93
N ASN A 475 7.77 -12.23 7.94
CA ASN A 475 7.27 -12.93 6.75
C ASN A 475 8.33 -13.82 6.03
N PHE A 476 9.44 -14.15 6.70
CA PHE A 476 10.42 -15.11 6.17
C PHE A 476 9.99 -16.54 6.50
N ASN A 477 9.86 -17.40 5.49
CA ASN A 477 9.70 -18.83 5.69
C ASN A 477 11.05 -19.48 6.04
N ARG A 478 11.01 -20.72 6.52
CA ARG A 478 12.23 -21.44 6.85
C ARG A 478 13.14 -21.53 5.62
N ASN A 479 14.40 -21.20 5.84
CA ASN A 479 15.46 -21.11 4.85
C ASN A 479 15.44 -19.87 3.95
N ASP A 480 14.42 -19.02 4.00
CA ASP A 480 14.46 -17.73 3.32
C ASP A 480 15.61 -16.88 3.86
N TRP A 481 16.24 -16.12 2.98
CA TRP A 481 17.45 -15.38 3.29
C TRP A 481 17.62 -14.15 2.40
N ILE A 482 18.38 -13.18 2.88
CA ILE A 482 18.99 -12.11 2.08
C ILE A 482 20.43 -11.89 2.56
N ASN A 483 21.27 -11.35 1.68
CA ASN A 483 22.56 -10.79 2.08
C ASN A 483 22.38 -9.29 2.32
N VAL A 484 22.95 -8.77 3.41
CA VAL A 484 22.86 -7.34 3.73
C VAL A 484 24.22 -6.80 4.17
N GLY A 485 24.62 -5.68 3.56
CA GLY A 485 25.76 -4.86 3.93
C GLY A 485 25.30 -3.59 4.66
N PHE A 486 25.79 -3.35 5.87
CA PHE A 486 25.54 -2.08 6.57
C PHE A 486 26.77 -1.18 6.49
N CYS A 487 26.58 0.06 6.03
CA CYS A 487 27.65 1.05 5.95
C CYS A 487 28.01 1.59 7.34
N TYR A 488 29.31 1.52 7.66
CA TYR A 488 29.93 2.01 8.90
C TYR A 488 31.26 2.70 8.56
N PRO A 489 31.74 3.65 9.38
CA PRO A 489 33.04 4.27 9.14
C PRO A 489 34.20 3.29 9.43
N PRO A 490 35.35 3.46 8.76
CA PRO A 490 36.57 2.68 9.04
C PRO A 490 36.98 2.71 10.52
N GLY A 491 37.53 1.61 11.02
CA GLY A 491 37.91 1.47 12.44
C GLY A 491 36.76 1.09 13.38
N THR A 492 35.55 0.86 12.86
CA THR A 492 34.42 0.35 13.65
C THR A 492 34.65 -1.10 14.05
N THR A 493 34.27 -1.45 15.28
CA THR A 493 34.27 -2.85 15.77
C THR A 493 32.88 -3.31 16.11
N PHE A 494 32.61 -4.61 15.98
CA PHE A 494 31.25 -5.17 16.03
C PHE A 494 31.12 -6.32 17.02
N THR A 495 30.00 -6.33 17.74
CA THR A 495 29.46 -7.50 18.44
C THR A 495 28.12 -7.83 17.83
N ILE A 496 27.97 -9.05 17.30
CA ILE A 496 26.76 -9.44 16.56
C ILE A 496 26.24 -10.77 17.11
N ILE A 497 24.96 -10.81 17.44
CA ILE A 497 24.26 -11.99 17.97
C ILE A 497 22.98 -12.25 17.18
N SER A 498 22.58 -13.52 17.13
CA SER A 498 21.21 -13.90 16.78
C SER A 498 20.43 -14.24 18.04
N ASP A 499 19.17 -13.83 18.07
CA ASP A 499 18.25 -14.17 19.13
C ASP A 499 16.83 -14.38 18.58
N ILE A 500 15.96 -14.98 19.41
CA ILE A 500 14.54 -15.13 19.14
C ILE A 500 13.78 -14.36 20.22
N HIS A 501 12.87 -13.50 19.79
CA HIS A 501 12.02 -12.72 20.67
C HIS A 501 10.58 -13.18 20.59
N ASN A 502 10.01 -13.57 21.73
CA ASN A 502 8.58 -13.85 21.84
C ASN A 502 7.84 -12.54 22.10
N ARG A 503 6.98 -12.13 21.16
CA ARG A 503 6.27 -10.86 21.23
C ARG A 503 5.17 -10.82 22.28
N LEU A 504 4.60 -11.97 22.64
CA LEU A 504 3.55 -12.05 23.65
C LEU A 504 4.16 -12.00 25.07
N THR A 505 5.14 -12.84 25.37
CA THR A 505 5.80 -12.88 26.69
C THR A 505 6.86 -11.80 26.88
N LYS A 506 7.22 -11.09 25.80
CA LYS A 506 8.32 -10.11 25.71
C LYS A 506 9.70 -10.68 26.10
N GLN A 507 9.83 -12.02 26.14
CA GLN A 507 11.09 -12.69 26.46
C GLN A 507 11.98 -12.80 25.22
N THR A 508 13.29 -12.63 25.42
CA THR A 508 14.30 -12.80 24.37
C THR A 508 15.26 -13.91 24.77
N ARG A 509 15.53 -14.83 23.84
CA ARG A 509 16.54 -15.88 24.03
C ARG A 509 17.60 -15.82 22.95
N LYS A 510 18.85 -15.67 23.35
CA LYS A 510 20.00 -15.75 22.44
C LYS A 510 20.10 -17.15 21.82
N THR A 511 20.28 -17.20 20.50
CA THR A 511 20.41 -18.44 19.74
C THR A 511 21.82 -18.65 19.20
N GLY A 512 22.56 -17.57 18.91
CA GLY A 512 23.89 -17.70 18.32
C GLY A 512 24.74 -16.43 18.41
N VAL A 513 25.96 -16.54 17.90
CA VAL A 513 26.93 -15.44 17.76
C VAL A 513 27.50 -15.42 16.35
N PHE A 514 27.86 -14.25 15.85
CA PHE A 514 28.58 -14.14 14.58
C PHE A 514 30.07 -13.91 14.84
N MET A 515 30.91 -14.56 14.03
CA MET A 515 32.36 -14.42 14.09
C MET A 515 32.88 -13.69 12.86
N ARG A 516 33.89 -12.83 13.04
CA ARG A 516 34.59 -12.20 11.91
C ARG A 516 35.20 -13.29 11.02
N THR A 517 35.05 -13.15 9.72
CA THR A 517 35.77 -13.93 8.70
C THR A 517 36.60 -12.99 7.83
N THR A 518 37.69 -13.50 7.26
CA THR A 518 38.50 -12.81 6.25
C THR A 518 38.08 -13.19 4.83
N GLN A 519 37.20 -14.18 4.67
CA GLN A 519 36.66 -14.63 3.39
C GLN A 519 35.17 -14.27 3.32
N ARG A 520 34.78 -13.46 2.33
CA ARG A 520 33.40 -13.02 2.13
C ARG A 520 32.44 -14.19 1.95
N ASP A 521 32.77 -15.17 1.13
CA ASP A 521 31.88 -16.31 0.82
C ASP A 521 31.49 -17.13 2.06
N LYS A 522 32.30 -17.08 3.12
CA LYS A 522 32.02 -17.78 4.37
C LYS A 522 30.77 -17.26 5.09
N ILE A 523 30.30 -16.03 4.81
CA ILE A 523 29.02 -15.52 5.37
C ILE A 523 27.82 -16.39 4.95
N ASN A 524 27.93 -17.09 3.82
CA ASN A 524 26.91 -18.02 3.33
C ASN A 524 26.82 -19.31 4.14
N GLN A 525 27.85 -19.64 4.94
CA GLN A 525 27.93 -20.86 5.76
C GLN A 525 27.40 -20.65 7.18
N SER A 526 26.30 -19.91 7.31
CA SER A 526 25.73 -19.57 8.62
C SER A 526 24.82 -20.69 9.13
N HIS A 527 25.04 -21.11 10.37
CA HIS A 527 24.23 -22.08 11.11
C HIS A 527 23.53 -21.40 12.29
N LEU A 528 22.49 -22.03 12.85
CA LEU A 528 21.65 -21.46 13.91
C LEU A 528 22.45 -20.87 15.09
N SER A 529 23.48 -21.58 15.56
CA SER A 529 24.30 -21.17 16.72
C SER A 529 25.54 -20.37 16.37
N ARG A 530 25.93 -20.33 15.09
CA ARG A 530 27.18 -19.72 14.61
C ARG A 530 26.99 -19.13 13.22
N GLY A 531 27.00 -17.80 13.15
CA GLY A 531 27.06 -17.05 11.89
C GLY A 531 28.46 -16.50 11.62
N TYR A 532 28.65 -15.95 10.44
CA TYR A 532 29.87 -15.21 10.07
C TYR A 532 29.52 -13.83 9.54
N TYR A 533 30.35 -12.84 9.87
CA TYR A 533 30.28 -11.51 9.28
C TYR A 533 31.62 -11.16 8.62
N TYR A 534 31.56 -10.45 7.51
CA TYR A 534 32.72 -9.95 6.79
C TYR A 534 32.74 -8.43 6.89
N TRP A 535 33.84 -7.87 7.41
CA TRP A 535 34.04 -6.44 7.51
C TRP A 535 35.03 -6.01 6.44
N GLU A 536 34.52 -5.26 5.46
CA GLU A 536 35.29 -4.77 4.32
C GLU A 536 35.70 -3.32 4.57
N GLU A 537 36.94 -3.13 5.02
CA GLU A 537 37.45 -1.81 5.44
C GLU A 537 37.54 -0.81 4.28
N ASP A 538 37.80 -1.28 3.05
CA ASP A 538 37.96 -0.43 1.86
C ASP A 538 36.65 0.26 1.45
N THR A 539 35.52 -0.43 1.60
CA THR A 539 34.19 0.13 1.29
C THR A 539 33.46 0.64 2.52
N GLY A 540 33.84 0.19 3.73
CA GLY A 540 33.12 0.48 4.97
C GLY A 540 31.87 -0.39 5.17
N LEU A 541 31.74 -1.51 4.47
CA LEU A 541 30.57 -2.39 4.55
C LEU A 541 30.76 -3.56 5.53
N LEU A 542 29.80 -3.70 6.45
CA LEU A 542 29.61 -4.89 7.26
C LEU A 542 28.63 -5.83 6.58
N PHE A 543 29.14 -6.90 5.96
CA PHE A 543 28.32 -7.93 5.33
C PHE A 543 27.95 -9.05 6.29
N LEU A 544 26.68 -9.43 6.26
CA LEU A 544 26.16 -10.64 6.89
C LEU A 544 25.02 -11.23 6.06
N ARG A 545 24.77 -12.52 6.26
CA ARG A 545 23.57 -13.19 5.75
C ARG A 545 22.56 -13.31 6.86
N VAL A 546 21.36 -12.78 6.63
CA VAL A 546 20.21 -13.02 7.52
C VAL A 546 19.37 -14.14 6.90
N LYS A 547 19.09 -15.18 7.69
CA LYS A 547 18.38 -16.37 7.25
C LYS A 547 17.41 -16.82 8.34
N ALA A 548 16.17 -17.14 7.98
CA ALA A 548 15.21 -17.73 8.90
C ALA A 548 15.49 -19.23 9.05
N HIS A 549 15.46 -19.72 10.29
CA HIS A 549 15.81 -21.10 10.62
C HIS A 549 14.63 -21.96 11.02
N ASN A 550 13.51 -21.35 11.39
CA ASN A 550 12.33 -22.03 11.93
C ASN A 550 11.13 -21.89 11.00
N GLU A 551 10.19 -22.82 11.11
CA GLU A 551 8.94 -22.80 10.33
C GLU A 551 8.04 -21.64 10.77
N LYS A 552 7.23 -21.17 9.83
CA LYS A 552 6.28 -20.06 9.99
C LYS A 552 4.89 -20.54 9.56
N GLU A 553 3.85 -20.11 10.26
CA GLU A 553 2.47 -20.28 9.79
C GLU A 553 2.15 -19.25 8.69
N ASP A 554 1.21 -19.54 7.79
CA ASP A 554 0.98 -18.77 6.55
C ASP A 554 0.89 -17.24 6.74
N PHE A 555 0.10 -16.79 7.71
CA PHE A 555 -0.14 -15.37 8.00
C PHE A 555 0.67 -14.84 9.20
N ALA A 556 1.46 -15.69 9.84
CA ALA A 556 2.37 -15.25 10.89
C ALA A 556 3.48 -14.39 10.27
N PHE A 557 3.86 -13.32 10.96
CA PHE A 557 5.05 -12.56 10.65
C PHE A 557 6.28 -13.30 11.18
N CYS A 558 6.15 -14.04 12.28
CA CYS A 558 7.26 -14.69 12.96
C CYS A 558 7.17 -16.22 12.90
N SER A 559 8.31 -16.86 13.15
CA SER A 559 8.37 -18.31 13.25
C SER A 559 7.58 -18.82 14.46
N VAL A 560 7.22 -20.11 14.46
CA VAL A 560 6.58 -20.79 15.59
C VAL A 560 7.42 -20.80 16.88
N LYS A 561 8.70 -20.42 16.81
CA LYS A 561 9.57 -20.26 17.98
C LYS A 561 9.59 -18.83 18.53
N GLY A 562 9.00 -17.88 17.82
CA GLY A 562 9.11 -16.44 18.04
C GLY A 562 9.79 -15.73 16.86
N CYS A 563 9.97 -14.43 16.97
CA CYS A 563 10.53 -13.60 15.91
C CYS A 563 12.06 -13.70 15.91
N GLU A 564 12.61 -14.23 14.82
CA GLU A 564 14.05 -14.34 14.63
C GLU A 564 14.63 -12.95 14.31
N ARG A 565 15.72 -12.57 15.00
CA ARG A 565 16.38 -11.29 14.75
C ARG A 565 17.89 -11.36 14.96
N VAL A 566 18.60 -10.47 14.27
CA VAL A 566 20.04 -10.25 14.39
C VAL A 566 20.27 -8.88 15.02
N LYS A 567 20.98 -8.84 16.15
CA LYS A 567 21.38 -7.60 16.83
C LYS A 567 22.85 -7.32 16.58
N ILE A 568 23.14 -6.12 16.05
CA ILE A 568 24.46 -5.58 15.79
C ILE A 568 24.70 -4.46 16.80
N THR A 569 25.81 -4.54 17.53
CA THR A 569 26.31 -3.48 18.39
C THR A 569 27.68 -3.06 17.88
N ALA A 570 27.83 -1.77 17.56
CA ALA A 570 29.01 -1.19 16.94
C ALA A 570 29.68 -0.17 17.87
N VAL A 571 31.01 -0.23 17.96
CA VAL A 571 31.82 0.84 18.58
C VAL A 571 32.41 1.67 17.46
N ILE A 572 31.86 2.87 17.29
CA ILE A 572 32.11 3.78 16.17
C ILE A 572 33.14 4.84 16.60
N PRO A 573 34.17 5.16 15.79
CA PRO A 573 35.12 6.23 16.09
C PRO A 573 34.42 7.59 16.30
N LYS A 574 34.85 8.34 17.31
CA LYS A 574 34.30 9.67 17.61
C LYS A 574 34.56 10.64 16.46
N GLY A 575 33.58 11.49 16.15
CA GLY A 575 33.68 12.48 15.07
C GLY A 575 33.54 11.90 13.66
N SER A 576 33.09 10.65 13.53
CA SER A 576 32.77 10.06 12.22
C SER A 576 31.69 10.87 11.50
N GLY A 577 31.86 11.06 10.19
CA GLY A 577 30.89 11.73 9.32
C GLY A 577 29.72 10.82 8.91
N PRO A 578 28.93 11.24 7.91
CA PRO A 578 27.89 10.41 7.31
C PRO A 578 28.39 9.04 6.87
N SER A 579 27.63 8.00 7.19
CA SER A 579 27.95 6.62 6.80
C SER A 579 27.23 6.27 5.51
N ASP A 580 27.75 6.82 4.41
CA ASP A 580 27.33 6.53 3.05
C ASP A 580 28.50 5.96 2.24
N CYS A 581 28.38 4.68 1.90
CA CYS A 581 29.39 3.88 1.20
C CYS A 581 29.11 3.73 -0.31
N MET A 582 28.11 4.43 -0.88
CA MET A 582 27.61 4.17 -2.25
C MET A 582 28.73 4.23 -3.30
N THR A 583 29.54 5.29 -3.24
CA THR A 583 30.61 5.57 -4.21
C THR A 583 31.70 4.49 -4.21
N GLN A 584 32.02 3.94 -3.04
CA GLN A 584 33.04 2.91 -2.88
C GLN A 584 32.48 1.51 -3.14
N ALA A 585 31.20 1.27 -2.80
CA ALA A 585 30.57 -0.03 -2.87
C ALA A 585 30.28 -0.47 -4.31
N TYR A 586 29.63 0.37 -5.11
CA TYR A 586 29.04 -0.08 -6.38
C TYR A 586 29.95 -0.22 -7.60
N PRO A 587 31.19 0.30 -7.60
CA PRO A 587 32.21 -0.20 -8.52
C PRO A 587 32.55 -1.68 -8.32
N LEU A 588 32.29 -2.24 -7.12
CA LEU A 588 32.70 -3.59 -6.73
C LEU A 588 31.53 -4.56 -6.52
N HIS A 589 30.39 -4.05 -6.05
CA HIS A 589 29.26 -4.87 -5.58
C HIS A 589 28.02 -4.78 -6.44
N ALA A 590 28.05 -4.05 -7.56
CA ALA A 590 26.94 -4.05 -8.50
C ALA A 590 26.75 -5.45 -9.09
N GLU A 591 25.54 -5.98 -8.97
CA GLU A 591 25.17 -7.29 -9.52
C GLU A 591 24.36 -7.13 -10.82
N MET A 592 24.41 -8.14 -11.68
CA MET A 592 23.56 -8.17 -12.87
C MET A 592 22.14 -8.55 -12.43
N PRO A 593 21.10 -7.81 -12.83
CA PRO A 593 19.72 -8.19 -12.55
C PRO A 593 19.33 -9.58 -13.07
N ILE A 594 18.86 -10.46 -12.18
CA ILE A 594 18.42 -11.83 -12.52
C ILE A 594 16.93 -12.02 -12.19
N VAL A 595 16.23 -12.72 -13.08
CA VAL A 595 14.82 -13.15 -12.90
C VAL A 595 14.80 -14.55 -12.29
N ASP A 596 14.60 -14.65 -10.98
CA ASP A 596 14.56 -15.95 -10.28
C ASP A 596 13.21 -16.65 -10.43
N VAL A 597 12.12 -15.85 -10.39
CA VAL A 597 10.75 -16.33 -10.58
C VAL A 597 10.26 -15.74 -11.90
N PRO A 598 10.02 -16.56 -12.94
CA PRO A 598 9.49 -16.08 -14.21
C PRO A 598 8.11 -15.43 -14.05
N MET A 599 7.81 -14.44 -14.89
CA MET A 599 6.47 -13.86 -14.93
C MET A 599 5.43 -14.95 -15.25
N PRO A 600 4.30 -14.99 -14.53
CA PRO A 600 3.22 -15.91 -14.85
C PRO A 600 2.64 -15.60 -16.23
N ARG A 601 2.02 -16.61 -16.84
CA ARG A 601 1.31 -16.41 -18.11
C ARG A 601 0.04 -15.64 -17.86
N LYS A 602 -0.19 -14.63 -18.70
CA LYS A 602 -1.45 -13.91 -18.75
C LYS A 602 -2.64 -14.83 -18.98
N LEU A 603 -3.77 -14.55 -18.33
CA LEU A 603 -5.03 -15.24 -18.52
C LEU A 603 -5.51 -15.11 -19.99
N PRO A 604 -5.96 -16.20 -20.63
CA PRO A 604 -6.62 -16.12 -21.93
C PRO A 604 -7.91 -15.32 -21.86
N SER A 605 -8.26 -14.59 -22.92
CA SER A 605 -9.49 -13.78 -22.99
C SER A 605 -10.76 -14.56 -22.64
N ALA A 606 -10.83 -15.85 -22.98
CA ALA A 606 -11.96 -16.73 -22.67
C ALA A 606 -12.16 -16.99 -21.15
N LYS A 607 -11.15 -16.70 -20.31
CA LYS A 607 -11.23 -16.80 -18.85
C LYS A 607 -11.51 -15.47 -18.17
N LEU A 608 -11.53 -14.36 -18.91
CA LEU A 608 -11.82 -13.04 -18.36
C LEU A 608 -13.33 -12.90 -18.11
N ARG A 609 -13.68 -12.22 -17.02
CA ARG A 609 -15.09 -11.93 -16.65
C ARG A 609 -15.67 -10.73 -17.40
N THR A 610 -14.79 -9.88 -17.95
CA THR A 610 -15.14 -8.65 -18.67
C THR A 610 -14.56 -8.68 -20.08
N THR A 611 -15.11 -7.87 -20.98
CA THR A 611 -14.51 -7.58 -22.30
C THR A 611 -13.26 -6.72 -22.19
N ASP A 612 -13.19 -5.88 -21.14
CA ASP A 612 -12.01 -5.10 -20.79
C ASP A 612 -10.85 -6.04 -20.49
N HIS A 613 -9.72 -5.79 -21.13
CA HIS A 613 -8.51 -6.58 -20.97
C HIS A 613 -7.25 -5.75 -21.17
N PHE A 614 -6.11 -6.22 -20.66
CA PHE A 614 -4.83 -5.62 -20.98
C PHE A 614 -4.35 -5.98 -22.41
N LEU A 615 -3.53 -5.14 -23.01
CA LEU A 615 -2.71 -5.47 -24.18
C LEU A 615 -1.25 -5.41 -23.76
N GLU A 616 -0.58 -6.56 -23.69
CA GLU A 616 0.83 -6.60 -23.29
C GLU A 616 1.72 -6.26 -24.48
N VAL A 617 2.58 -5.26 -24.32
CA VAL A 617 3.51 -4.81 -25.35
C VAL A 617 4.93 -4.82 -24.83
N LYS A 618 5.83 -5.42 -25.59
CA LYS A 618 7.28 -5.41 -25.32
C LYS A 618 8.02 -4.96 -26.58
N LEU A 619 8.78 -3.88 -26.44
CA LEU A 619 9.54 -3.26 -27.51
C LEU A 619 10.99 -3.26 -27.10
N GLU A 620 11.88 -3.68 -28.00
CA GLU A 620 13.32 -3.51 -27.80
C GLU A 620 13.98 -3.06 -29.09
N SER A 621 14.90 -2.10 -28.95
CA SER A 621 15.85 -1.67 -29.96
C SER A 621 17.22 -1.67 -29.32
N TYR A 622 18.15 -2.48 -29.84
CA TYR A 622 19.47 -2.62 -29.24
C TYR A 622 20.53 -2.95 -30.27
N ASN A 623 21.78 -2.67 -29.92
CA ASN A 623 22.91 -3.19 -30.65
C ASN A 623 23.53 -4.37 -29.89
N THR A 624 24.12 -5.30 -30.63
CA THR A 624 24.96 -6.37 -30.08
C THR A 624 26.32 -6.31 -30.77
N ARG A 625 27.38 -6.67 -30.04
CA ARG A 625 28.72 -6.78 -30.61
C ARG A 625 29.15 -8.25 -30.59
N PHE A 626 29.33 -8.81 -31.78
CA PHE A 626 30.00 -10.09 -31.96
C PHE A 626 31.36 -9.83 -32.60
N PHE A 627 32.41 -9.87 -31.78
CA PHE A 627 33.79 -9.51 -32.18
C PHE A 627 33.86 -8.08 -32.78
N HIS A 628 34.21 -7.95 -34.07
CA HIS A 628 34.31 -6.67 -34.78
C HIS A 628 33.02 -6.27 -35.51
N ILE A 629 31.97 -7.08 -35.45
CA ILE A 629 30.69 -6.82 -36.13
C ILE A 629 29.70 -6.30 -35.10
N LYS A 630 29.19 -5.08 -35.35
CA LYS A 630 28.08 -4.49 -34.61
C LYS A 630 26.80 -4.79 -35.38
N GLU A 631 25.90 -5.58 -34.80
CA GLU A 631 24.59 -5.87 -35.39
C GLU A 631 23.49 -5.19 -34.58
N ASP A 632 22.58 -4.54 -35.29
CA ASP A 632 21.42 -3.86 -34.70
C ASP A 632 20.17 -4.74 -34.80
N PHE A 633 19.47 -4.87 -33.69
CA PHE A 633 18.23 -5.64 -33.57
C PHE A 633 17.10 -4.75 -33.09
N ALA A 634 15.92 -4.97 -33.63
CA ALA A 634 14.71 -4.37 -33.12
C ALA A 634 13.51 -5.30 -33.31
N TYR A 635 12.63 -5.34 -32.31
CA TYR A 635 11.39 -6.09 -32.40
C TYR A 635 10.30 -5.45 -31.56
N THR A 636 9.06 -5.72 -31.97
CA THR A 636 7.85 -5.51 -31.18
C THR A 636 7.25 -6.87 -30.86
N GLU A 637 6.80 -7.06 -29.64
CA GLU A 637 6.07 -8.24 -29.20
C GLU A 637 4.73 -7.78 -28.61
N VAL A 638 3.63 -8.36 -29.10
CA VAL A 638 2.27 -8.04 -28.67
C VAL A 638 1.58 -9.32 -28.23
N ASN A 639 1.16 -9.40 -26.96
CA ASN A 639 0.56 -10.60 -26.35
C ASN A 639 1.36 -11.89 -26.67
N GLY A 640 2.69 -11.84 -26.57
CA GLY A 640 3.58 -12.98 -26.84
C GLY A 640 3.94 -13.22 -28.31
N ARG A 641 3.35 -12.47 -29.26
CA ARG A 641 3.67 -12.58 -30.69
C ARG A 641 4.75 -11.58 -31.09
N LYS A 642 5.94 -12.09 -31.42
CA LYS A 642 7.11 -11.29 -31.79
C LYS A 642 7.17 -10.96 -33.28
N LEU A 643 7.46 -9.70 -33.61
CA LEU A 643 7.62 -9.13 -34.95
C LEU A 643 8.97 -8.43 -35.02
N TYR A 644 9.93 -9.01 -35.75
CA TYR A 644 11.25 -8.43 -35.95
C TYR A 644 11.25 -7.38 -37.05
N GLN A 645 11.99 -6.29 -36.85
CA GLN A 645 12.18 -5.25 -37.85
C GLN A 645 13.25 -5.68 -38.88
N PRO A 646 12.93 -5.74 -40.18
CA PRO A 646 13.87 -6.19 -41.20
C PRO A 646 14.89 -5.10 -41.56
N ASP A 647 14.44 -3.88 -41.82
CA ASP A 647 15.25 -2.80 -42.41
C ASP A 647 15.65 -1.72 -41.40
N ASP A 648 16.76 -1.03 -41.68
CA ASP A 648 17.21 0.17 -40.95
C ASP A 648 16.24 1.33 -41.12
N GLY A 649 15.93 2.01 -40.01
CA GLY A 649 14.91 3.07 -39.94
C GLY A 649 13.93 2.81 -38.81
N VAL A 650 12.65 3.14 -39.01
CA VAL A 650 11.60 2.93 -38.01
C VAL A 650 10.54 1.94 -38.50
N GLN A 651 10.02 1.11 -37.60
CA GLN A 651 8.87 0.24 -37.84
C GLN A 651 7.68 0.74 -37.02
N LEU A 652 6.54 0.98 -37.67
CA LEU A 652 5.28 1.34 -37.02
C LEU A 652 4.38 0.10 -36.99
N THR A 653 3.96 -0.32 -35.80
CA THR A 653 2.97 -1.40 -35.60
C THR A 653 1.71 -0.78 -35.01
N VAL A 654 0.60 -0.87 -35.74
CA VAL A 654 -0.66 -0.19 -35.42
C VAL A 654 -1.68 -1.20 -34.92
N MET A 655 -2.31 -0.89 -33.79
CA MET A 655 -3.36 -1.71 -33.19
C MET A 655 -4.60 -0.85 -32.96
N ASP A 656 -5.76 -1.48 -33.06
CA ASP A 656 -7.04 -0.83 -32.78
C ASP A 656 -7.17 -0.61 -31.26
N GLY A 657 -7.50 0.62 -30.83
CA GLY A 657 -7.63 0.98 -29.42
C GLY A 657 -8.93 0.51 -28.77
N HIS A 658 -9.89 -0.04 -29.51
CA HIS A 658 -11.13 -0.57 -28.98
C HIS A 658 -11.00 -2.07 -28.63
N ASP A 659 -10.38 -2.87 -29.50
CA ASP A 659 -10.26 -4.33 -29.31
C ASP A 659 -8.81 -4.85 -29.18
N GLY A 660 -7.80 -4.00 -29.36
CA GLY A 660 -6.39 -4.38 -29.25
C GLY A 660 -5.85 -5.19 -30.43
N ARG A 661 -6.63 -5.35 -31.51
CA ARG A 661 -6.25 -6.14 -32.68
C ARG A 661 -5.18 -5.44 -33.51
N LEU A 662 -4.19 -6.21 -33.96
CA LEU A 662 -3.19 -5.75 -34.93
C LEU A 662 -3.88 -5.37 -36.25
N VAL A 663 -3.74 -4.11 -36.67
CA VAL A 663 -4.29 -3.58 -37.92
C VAL A 663 -3.26 -3.71 -39.05
N GLU A 664 -2.07 -3.14 -38.87
CA GLU A 664 -0.99 -3.13 -39.86
C GLU A 664 0.37 -3.00 -39.18
N SER A 665 1.44 -3.44 -39.85
CA SER A 665 2.81 -3.10 -39.48
C SER A 665 3.58 -2.64 -40.73
N LYS A 666 4.18 -1.44 -40.67
CA LYS A 666 4.83 -0.78 -41.81
C LYS A 666 6.19 -0.18 -41.45
N GLY A 667 7.20 -0.49 -42.25
CA GLY A 667 8.56 0.00 -42.10
C GLY A 667 8.87 1.22 -42.95
N PHE A 668 9.63 2.16 -42.41
CA PHE A 668 10.13 3.36 -43.09
C PHE A 668 11.64 3.44 -42.96
N ARG A 669 12.33 3.26 -44.10
CA ARG A 669 13.79 3.26 -44.15
C ARG A 669 14.37 4.64 -43.86
N ASN A 670 15.60 4.70 -43.37
CA ASN A 670 16.32 5.96 -43.14
C ASN A 670 16.37 6.88 -44.38
N SER A 671 16.49 6.32 -45.59
CA SER A 671 16.45 7.09 -46.84
C SER A 671 15.11 7.80 -47.06
N ILE A 672 14.00 7.20 -46.61
CA ILE A 672 12.65 7.82 -46.65
C ILE A 672 12.56 8.91 -45.58
N LEU A 673 13.04 8.63 -44.36
CA LEU A 673 13.00 9.59 -43.24
C LEU A 673 13.77 10.89 -43.56
N GLN A 674 14.84 10.81 -44.34
CA GLN A 674 15.63 11.98 -44.79
C GLN A 674 15.12 12.58 -46.11
N GLY A 675 14.78 11.74 -47.09
CA GLY A 675 14.49 12.20 -48.45
C GLY A 675 13.04 12.61 -48.67
N VAL A 676 12.08 11.82 -48.16
CA VAL A 676 10.64 12.02 -48.41
C VAL A 676 9.82 11.77 -47.14
N PRO A 677 10.04 12.55 -46.05
CA PRO A 677 9.37 12.35 -44.76
C PRO A 677 7.84 12.50 -44.84
N ALA A 678 7.30 13.15 -45.88
CA ALA A 678 5.86 13.26 -46.12
C ALA A 678 5.16 11.88 -46.22
N GLN A 679 5.87 10.80 -46.55
CA GLN A 679 5.29 9.46 -46.61
C GLN A 679 4.87 8.92 -45.23
N ILE A 680 5.73 9.09 -44.21
CA ILE A 680 5.41 8.65 -42.84
C ILE A 680 4.41 9.61 -42.19
N GLU A 681 4.52 10.92 -42.45
CA GLU A 681 3.53 11.90 -42.00
C GLU A 681 2.14 11.62 -42.57
N GLY A 682 2.05 11.38 -43.89
CA GLY A 682 0.79 11.00 -44.55
C GLY A 682 0.23 9.68 -44.04
N TYR A 683 1.10 8.69 -43.75
CA TYR A 683 0.67 7.42 -43.16
C TYR A 683 0.03 7.63 -41.78
N VAL A 684 0.70 8.33 -40.86
CA VAL A 684 0.20 8.58 -39.50
C VAL A 684 -1.07 9.44 -39.50
N ASN A 685 -1.16 10.43 -40.39
CA ASN A 685 -2.35 11.28 -40.52
C ASN A 685 -3.57 10.53 -41.05
N ASN A 686 -3.37 9.49 -41.86
CA ASN A 686 -4.45 8.67 -42.42
C ASN A 686 -4.86 7.51 -41.51
N LEU A 687 -4.18 7.28 -40.38
CA LEU A 687 -4.63 6.33 -39.38
C LEU A 687 -5.96 6.78 -38.78
N THR A 688 -6.83 5.82 -38.50
CA THR A 688 -8.07 6.07 -37.78
C THR A 688 -7.77 6.61 -36.39
N ASP A 689 -8.60 7.54 -35.90
CA ASP A 689 -8.55 7.92 -34.50
C ASP A 689 -8.86 6.72 -33.60
N ASN A 690 -8.37 6.76 -32.36
CA ASN A 690 -8.36 5.64 -31.42
C ASN A 690 -7.44 4.49 -31.84
N SER A 691 -6.28 4.81 -32.45
CA SER A 691 -5.25 3.81 -32.79
C SER A 691 -4.07 3.88 -31.84
N ILE A 692 -3.59 2.71 -31.40
CA ILE A 692 -2.33 2.58 -30.66
C ILE A 692 -1.22 2.40 -31.69
N VAL A 693 -0.16 3.20 -31.59
CA VAL A 693 0.97 3.19 -32.54
C VAL A 693 2.26 2.88 -31.79
N ILE A 694 2.80 1.69 -32.02
CA ILE A 694 4.08 1.24 -31.50
C ILE A 694 5.17 1.53 -32.52
N ILE A 695 6.29 2.11 -32.08
CA ILE A 695 7.44 2.40 -32.92
C ILE A 695 8.73 1.80 -32.35
N THR A 696 9.50 1.12 -33.19
CA THR A 696 10.88 0.71 -32.90
C THR A 696 11.84 1.26 -33.94
N SER A 697 13.10 1.54 -33.57
CA SER A 697 14.16 1.84 -34.54
C SER A 697 15.16 0.71 -34.69
N LYS A 698 15.74 0.57 -35.89
CA LYS A 698 16.87 -0.32 -36.20
C LYS A 698 17.94 0.45 -36.97
N GLY A 699 19.20 0.06 -36.78
CA GLY A 699 20.34 0.74 -37.37
C GLY A 699 20.66 2.06 -36.65
N ARG A 700 21.32 2.97 -37.38
CA ARG A 700 21.58 4.34 -36.94
C ARG A 700 20.40 5.24 -37.29
N LEU A 701 19.57 5.59 -36.30
CA LEU A 701 18.34 6.34 -36.52
C LEU A 701 18.63 7.78 -37.00
N VAL A 702 17.80 8.28 -37.92
CA VAL A 702 17.80 9.68 -38.34
C VAL A 702 17.17 10.54 -37.24
N THR A 703 17.95 11.08 -36.32
CA THR A 703 17.44 11.75 -35.09
C THR A 703 16.85 13.16 -35.29
N ARG A 704 16.86 13.71 -36.51
CA ARG A 704 16.37 15.06 -36.83
C ARG A 704 15.60 15.07 -38.13
N GLY A 705 14.74 16.08 -38.30
CA GLY A 705 14.00 16.33 -39.53
C GLY A 705 12.49 16.28 -39.36
N PRO A 706 11.72 16.53 -40.43
CA PRO A 706 10.27 16.69 -40.37
C PRO A 706 9.54 15.46 -39.80
N TRP A 707 10.03 14.25 -40.10
CA TRP A 707 9.40 12.99 -39.66
C TRP A 707 9.20 12.91 -38.14
N THR A 708 10.09 13.53 -37.35
CA THR A 708 10.02 13.50 -35.88
C THR A 708 8.74 14.12 -35.32
N ARG A 709 8.06 14.98 -36.09
CA ARG A 709 6.77 15.59 -35.72
C ARG A 709 5.67 14.57 -35.52
N ILE A 710 5.76 13.40 -36.16
CA ILE A 710 4.76 12.32 -35.98
C ILE A 710 4.78 11.78 -34.54
N LEU A 711 5.91 11.84 -33.85
CA LEU A 711 6.01 11.42 -32.45
C LEU A 711 5.18 12.34 -31.56
N GLU A 712 5.25 13.66 -31.80
CA GLU A 712 4.42 14.64 -31.08
C GLU A 712 2.92 14.46 -31.35
N LEU A 713 2.55 14.18 -32.61
CA LEU A 713 1.15 13.88 -32.99
C LEU A 713 0.60 12.64 -32.26
N LEU A 714 1.48 11.73 -31.86
CA LEU A 714 1.15 10.49 -31.14
C LEU A 714 1.33 10.63 -29.61
N GLY A 715 1.62 11.84 -29.12
CA GLY A 715 1.71 12.16 -27.69
C GLY A 715 3.10 12.05 -27.06
N ALA A 716 4.17 11.96 -27.85
CA ALA A 716 5.53 12.01 -27.32
C ALA A 716 5.84 13.39 -26.69
N ASP A 717 6.66 13.38 -25.63
CA ASP A 717 7.13 14.60 -24.99
C ASP A 717 8.15 15.33 -25.89
N LYS A 718 7.94 16.63 -26.13
CA LYS A 718 8.80 17.48 -26.96
C LYS A 718 10.20 17.69 -26.39
N THR A 719 10.39 17.43 -25.10
CA THR A 719 11.68 17.62 -24.43
C THR A 719 12.67 16.49 -24.71
N LEU A 720 12.19 15.31 -25.12
CA LEU A 720 13.04 14.13 -25.31
C LEU A 720 13.83 14.23 -26.62
N LYS A 721 15.16 14.15 -26.54
CA LYS A 721 16.04 14.15 -27.71
C LYS A 721 16.25 12.73 -28.22
N LEU A 722 15.96 12.49 -29.50
CA LEU A 722 16.17 11.20 -30.13
C LEU A 722 17.65 10.77 -30.11
N ARG A 723 17.86 9.47 -29.97
CA ARG A 723 19.15 8.77 -30.00
C ARG A 723 19.12 7.67 -31.05
N ASP A 724 20.18 6.87 -31.16
CA ASP A 724 20.27 5.77 -32.13
C ASP A 724 19.18 4.69 -31.92
N LYS A 725 18.82 4.40 -30.66
CA LYS A 725 17.76 3.46 -30.28
C LYS A 725 16.54 4.21 -29.80
N LEU A 726 15.38 3.79 -30.31
CA LEU A 726 14.06 4.33 -30.00
C LEU A 726 13.08 3.18 -29.85
N THR A 727 12.33 3.21 -28.75
CA THR A 727 11.10 2.45 -28.56
C THR A 727 10.02 3.42 -28.09
N PHE A 728 8.84 3.38 -28.70
CA PHE A 728 7.76 4.32 -28.38
C PHE A 728 6.41 3.62 -28.46
N VAL A 729 5.58 3.85 -27.45
CA VAL A 729 4.17 3.46 -27.43
C VAL A 729 3.36 4.74 -27.41
N GLY A 730 2.75 5.06 -28.56
CA GLY A 730 1.98 6.28 -28.78
C GLY A 730 0.51 6.01 -29.06
N PHE A 731 -0.28 7.08 -29.10
CA PHE A 731 -1.72 7.02 -29.34
C PHE A 731 -2.16 8.10 -30.31
N LYS A 732 -2.90 7.70 -31.35
CA LYS A 732 -3.56 8.60 -32.30
C LYS A 732 -4.99 8.83 -31.83
N GLY A 733 -5.30 10.00 -31.31
CA GLY A 733 -6.65 10.35 -30.90
C GLY A 733 -6.79 11.78 -30.35
N THR A 734 -7.93 12.05 -29.70
CA THR A 734 -8.28 13.39 -29.20
C THR A 734 -7.77 13.71 -27.79
N PHE A 735 -7.00 12.79 -27.20
CA PHE A 735 -6.42 12.93 -25.86
C PHE A 735 -5.13 12.10 -25.78
N ARG A 736 -4.35 12.29 -24.71
CA ARG A 736 -3.11 11.56 -24.44
C ARG A 736 -3.32 10.61 -23.25
N PRO A 737 -3.33 9.28 -23.47
CA PRO A 737 -3.33 8.30 -22.37
C PRO A 737 -2.07 8.40 -21.50
N ASP A 738 -2.17 8.00 -20.22
CA ASP A 738 -1.04 8.10 -19.27
C ASP A 738 0.07 7.08 -19.60
N TRP A 739 -0.28 5.96 -20.25
CA TRP A 739 0.67 4.95 -20.73
C TRP A 739 1.50 5.35 -21.97
N VAL A 740 1.26 6.52 -22.58
CA VAL A 740 2.09 6.97 -23.70
C VAL A 740 3.52 7.22 -23.23
N ARG A 741 4.47 6.45 -23.77
CA ARG A 741 5.85 6.43 -23.29
C ARG A 741 6.85 6.26 -24.42
N MET A 742 7.96 7.00 -24.33
CA MET A 742 9.08 6.95 -25.27
C MET A 742 10.39 6.72 -24.50
N GLU A 743 11.17 5.74 -24.94
CA GLU A 743 12.50 5.43 -24.40
C GLU A 743 13.52 5.54 -25.53
N VAL A 744 14.64 6.21 -25.26
CA VAL A 744 15.71 6.43 -26.22
C VAL A 744 17.07 6.24 -25.55
N ASP A 745 17.99 5.62 -26.29
CA ASP A 745 19.36 5.38 -25.80
C ASP A 745 20.33 5.21 -26.99
N GLU A 746 21.63 5.26 -26.74
CA GLU A 746 22.64 5.02 -27.79
C GLU A 746 22.83 3.51 -28.07
N GLU A 747 22.63 2.66 -27.05
CA GLU A 747 22.91 1.24 -27.12
C GLU A 747 21.68 0.36 -27.01
N ARG A 748 20.73 0.69 -26.11
CA ARG A 748 19.52 -0.10 -25.90
C ARG A 748 18.34 0.72 -25.36
N ALA A 749 17.23 0.72 -26.10
CA ALA A 749 15.93 1.21 -25.63
C ALA A 749 14.97 0.03 -25.44
N LYS A 750 14.23 0.01 -24.33
CA LYS A 750 13.26 -1.05 -23.99
C LYS A 750 12.00 -0.43 -23.36
N ILE A 751 10.84 -0.90 -23.79
CA ILE A 751 9.56 -0.70 -23.10
C ILE A 751 8.92 -2.07 -22.89
N HIS A 752 8.41 -2.34 -21.69
CA HIS A 752 7.58 -3.51 -21.39
C HIS A 752 6.45 -3.08 -20.47
N GLN A 753 5.25 -2.96 -21.03
CA GLN A 753 4.08 -2.43 -20.33
C GLN A 753 2.79 -3.07 -20.82
N VAL A 754 1.72 -2.92 -20.05
CA VAL A 754 0.35 -3.24 -20.48
C VAL A 754 -0.45 -1.97 -20.74
N LEU A 755 -1.35 -2.04 -21.73
CA LEU A 755 -2.26 -0.96 -22.10
C LEU A 755 -3.70 -1.41 -21.83
N PRO A 756 -4.58 -0.60 -21.22
CA PRO A 756 -5.99 -0.95 -21.06
C PRO A 756 -6.71 -0.95 -22.41
N ILE A 757 -7.49 -1.99 -22.66
CA ILE A 757 -8.39 -2.10 -23.82
C ILE A 757 -9.83 -2.30 -23.31
N PRO A 758 -10.81 -1.51 -23.78
CA PRO A 758 -10.65 -0.38 -24.71
C PRO A 758 -9.89 0.79 -24.09
N VAL A 759 -9.27 1.61 -24.94
CA VAL A 759 -8.61 2.86 -24.53
C VAL A 759 -9.69 3.90 -24.22
N VAL A 760 -9.92 4.15 -22.92
CA VAL A 760 -10.98 5.04 -22.45
C VAL A 760 -10.44 6.45 -22.17
N LYS A 761 -11.09 7.47 -22.72
CA LYS A 761 -10.85 8.87 -22.35
C LYS A 761 -11.45 9.15 -20.97
N LYS A 762 -10.63 9.67 -20.05
CA LYS A 762 -11.12 10.18 -18.76
C LYS A 762 -12.14 11.31 -19.00
N ILE A 763 -13.29 11.23 -18.32
CA ILE A 763 -14.32 12.27 -18.41
C ILE A 763 -13.84 13.46 -17.58
N LYS A 764 -13.82 14.66 -18.18
CA LYS A 764 -13.40 15.88 -17.51
C LYS A 764 -14.50 16.40 -16.59
N LEU A 765 -14.17 16.59 -15.31
CA LEU A 765 -15.06 17.20 -14.32
C LEU A 765 -15.18 18.71 -14.44
#